data_AF-A0A7X9ISY7-F1
#
_entry.id   AF-A0A7X9ISY7-F1
#
_cell.length_a   1.000
_cell.length_b   1.000
_cell.length_c   1.000
_cell.angle_alpha   90.00
_cell.angle_beta   90.00
_cell.angle_gamma   90.00
#
_symmetry.space_group_name_H-M   'P 1'
#
loop_
_entity.id
_entity.type
_entity.pdbx_description
1 polymer ?
#
loop_
_entity_poly.entity_id
_entity_poly.type
_entity_poly.pdbx_seq_one_letter_code
_entity_poly.pdbx_strand_id
1 'polypeptide(L)'
;MEGNRSTAIERRDRSPFVLRPETLAALASERIVARGIAYARAGRVEELREHGGRLEARVLGSHKEPYLVRVEHDGEELVPTCTCPFDWEPFCKHAIAVLAARAGVEAAPERPAESVRELELHVRRRRGETGGFKFRRLSGDGVVGSFEVRSPSGERYEVWVRSFADRLNRCSCLDYATSMLGTCKHIEAVLVGLTRRAKKRVAALRAGRGLPPMIVVTREDTPRIVARLGAEAEPALRRFAARWFDAEGVFRGDPVEDLPEFLAGAARFRRLVVYPDVEEFSREVAERRRMERRRDEVREWFAERQGRVPGVRAKLYPYQVEGAAFLAGAGRALLADDMGLGKTVQAIVAARALFERWEVHRTLVVCPASLKHQWASEIARFAGLDAVVVQGNREARREAFARRASFTIVNYELLLRGLDLLPALEPDLLIVDEAQRIKNWRTLTAARIKSIRTRFAFVLTGTPLENRLDDLYSILQLVSPLVLGPLWAFNEQFLVREPGSVRPAGYKNLGELRRRLRPVMLRRDRKEVLTQLPERIDARYTVSLWPEQQELMLDHEQQAAAIAARGRKRPLTPQELEQLAMHLQLARMACNAASLLDPRARKGSPKLEEFARLVEDVCVDGGQKAVVFSQFEVFQRMAAEVADRLDVGYVRLHGGVPSHKRGALIERFRDDPDCKLFFSTDAGGVGLNLQFASTVINLEYPWNPAVLEQRIGRVHRLGQKNPVHVILLVAEDSTETRIERILGAKRGLFQAAILPDASVDEVQAPQSCLSLAQVLFVDREVVEETLPAEDAAEPPEEVERAEESSSQEAGGESVSTGSRPEPSMPHAAAVESPAPDASSRPATGTAAVRPIPAARAPGGPAPADASRLPAILGSRLDRVVELADGRIVAVVDAVDEVTRTAAESHGAVAMPRAVVEPLSLLGDASPFARAKVLAEGLVTERDAEAERRREAAALAERKLRAAEAMFAAELPAEAIVAARDAMLAAVSGLTGASEPDLPAARLLFEVLVPAGRLTLEKAALVAKADGLARAYGTSSVSPPAPTARSVLEDARRIVAELQP
;
A
#
# COMPACT_ATOMS: atom_id res chain seq x y z
N MET A 1 89.47 14.89 7.31
CA MET A 1 88.51 15.99 7.09
C MET A 1 87.43 15.45 6.16
N GLU A 2 86.31 15.09 6.77
CA GLU A 2 85.14 14.54 6.09
C GLU A 2 84.54 15.60 5.18
N GLY A 3 84.54 15.31 3.89
CA GLY A 3 84.04 16.21 2.87
C GLY A 3 83.80 15.45 1.58
N ASN A 4 82.51 15.29 1.28
CA ASN A 4 81.95 15.19 -0.06
C ASN A 4 82.02 13.81 -0.77
N ARG A 5 80.97 13.00 -0.60
CA ARG A 5 80.45 12.00 -1.57
C ARG A 5 79.12 11.38 -1.09
N SER A 6 78.02 12.09 -1.27
CA SER A 6 76.67 11.51 -1.56
C SER A 6 75.60 12.60 -1.64
N THR A 7 75.67 13.44 -2.68
CA THR A 7 74.53 14.26 -3.12
C THR A 7 74.17 13.82 -4.53
N ALA A 8 73.55 12.64 -4.64
CA ALA A 8 73.01 12.13 -5.91
C ALA A 8 71.88 11.09 -5.76
N ILE A 9 71.31 10.88 -4.57
CA ILE A 9 70.27 9.85 -4.35
C ILE A 9 69.19 10.38 -3.41
N GLU A 10 68.35 11.31 -3.87
CA GLU A 10 67.07 11.61 -3.19
C GLU A 10 66.03 12.30 -4.10
N ARG A 11 66.13 12.11 -5.43
CA ARG A 11 65.08 12.44 -6.40
C ARG A 11 64.76 11.21 -7.26
N ARG A 12 64.11 10.20 -6.67
CA ARG A 12 63.42 9.13 -7.40
C ARG A 12 62.11 8.79 -6.67
N ASP A 13 61.03 8.77 -7.47
CA ASP A 13 59.68 8.28 -7.19
C ASP A 13 58.86 8.89 -6.06
N ARG A 14 58.25 10.06 -6.32
CA ARG A 14 56.88 10.32 -5.84
C ARG A 14 55.95 10.26 -7.04
N SER A 15 55.13 9.21 -7.10
CA SER A 15 54.06 9.08 -8.08
C SER A 15 53.15 10.33 -8.03
N PRO A 16 52.77 10.92 -9.18
CA PRO A 16 51.89 12.09 -9.24
C PRO A 16 50.48 11.80 -8.68
N PHE A 17 50.13 10.54 -8.46
CA PHE A 17 48.82 10.11 -7.97
C PHE A 17 48.74 9.98 -6.44
N VAL A 18 49.80 10.28 -5.70
CA VAL A 18 49.81 10.27 -4.22
C VAL A 18 49.41 11.64 -3.70
N LEU A 19 48.09 11.85 -3.62
CA LEU A 19 47.49 13.10 -3.13
C LEU A 19 47.35 13.11 -1.61
N ARG A 20 47.56 14.27 -0.99
CA ARG A 20 47.21 14.48 0.42
C ARG A 20 45.68 14.56 0.58
N PRO A 21 45.11 14.20 1.75
CA PRO A 21 43.66 14.24 1.98
C PRO A 21 43.04 15.63 1.70
N GLU A 22 43.78 16.70 1.97
CA GLU A 22 43.34 18.08 1.71
C GLU A 22 43.27 18.38 0.22
N THR A 23 44.11 17.75 -0.60
CA THR A 23 44.13 17.90 -2.07
C THR A 23 43.00 17.11 -2.73
N LEU A 24 42.65 15.93 -2.20
CA LEU A 24 41.49 15.13 -2.64
C LEU A 24 40.15 15.87 -2.45
N ALA A 25 40.05 16.66 -1.38
CA ALA A 25 38.86 17.48 -1.09
C ALA A 25 38.67 18.65 -2.07
N ALA A 26 39.72 19.06 -2.77
CA ALA A 26 39.70 20.15 -3.74
C ALA A 26 39.31 19.72 -5.17
N LEU A 27 39.29 18.40 -5.46
CA LEU A 27 39.07 17.87 -6.81
C LEU A 27 37.59 17.78 -7.23
N ALA A 28 36.67 17.74 -6.27
CA ALA A 28 35.23 17.63 -6.51
C ALA A 28 34.45 18.16 -5.30
N SER A 29 33.14 18.28 -5.42
CA SER A 29 32.27 18.66 -4.31
C SER A 29 32.40 17.70 -3.12
N GLU A 30 32.24 18.24 -1.90
CA GLU A 30 32.36 17.47 -0.64
C GLU A 30 31.52 16.18 -0.66
N ARG A 31 30.34 16.23 -1.29
CA ARG A 31 29.44 15.08 -1.46
C ARG A 31 30.03 14.00 -2.36
N ILE A 32 30.71 14.36 -3.45
CA ILE A 32 31.34 13.41 -4.37
C ILE A 32 32.59 12.83 -3.74
N VAL A 33 33.40 13.68 -3.10
CA VAL A 33 34.61 13.25 -2.39
C VAL A 33 34.28 12.24 -1.31
N ALA A 34 33.28 12.52 -0.47
CA ALA A 34 32.82 11.61 0.58
C ALA A 34 32.33 10.26 0.01
N ARG A 35 31.66 10.26 -1.14
CA ARG A 35 31.19 9.02 -1.80
C ARG A 35 32.33 8.23 -2.42
N GLY A 36 33.32 8.89 -3.02
CA GLY A 36 34.49 8.22 -3.58
C GLY A 36 35.35 7.57 -2.51
N ILE A 37 35.61 8.26 -1.40
CA ILE A 37 36.31 7.70 -0.24
C ILE A 37 35.54 6.50 0.34
N ALA A 38 34.20 6.58 0.40
CA ALA A 38 33.38 5.46 0.85
C ALA A 38 33.48 4.23 -0.08
N TYR A 39 33.65 4.42 -1.39
CA TYR A 39 33.85 3.33 -2.35
C TYR A 39 35.23 2.68 -2.20
N ALA A 40 36.28 3.47 -1.98
CA ALA A 40 37.61 2.96 -1.69
C ALA A 40 37.64 2.15 -0.38
N ARG A 41 37.04 2.68 0.71
CA ARG A 41 36.90 1.96 1.99
C ARG A 41 36.07 0.69 1.89
N ALA A 42 35.15 0.62 0.94
CA ALA A 42 34.32 -0.56 0.72
C ALA A 42 35.00 -1.62 -0.17
N GLY A 43 36.29 -1.47 -0.51
CA GLY A 43 37.04 -2.43 -1.32
C GLY A 43 36.55 -2.52 -2.77
N ARG A 44 35.88 -1.49 -3.29
CA ARG A 44 35.24 -1.54 -4.62
C ARG A 44 36.16 -1.19 -5.79
N VAL A 45 37.44 -0.97 -5.52
CA VAL A 45 38.45 -0.65 -6.55
C VAL A 45 39.27 -1.91 -6.78
N GLU A 46 39.09 -2.52 -7.95
CA GLU A 46 39.74 -3.74 -8.40
C GLU A 46 40.77 -3.44 -9.48
N GLU A 47 41.80 -4.29 -9.61
CA GLU A 47 42.80 -4.23 -10.68
C GLU A 47 43.48 -2.84 -10.82
N LEU A 48 43.77 -2.15 -9.71
CA LEU A 48 44.49 -0.88 -9.72
C LEU A 48 45.90 -1.06 -10.29
N ARG A 49 46.19 -0.44 -11.43
CA ARG A 49 47.48 -0.47 -12.13
C ARG A 49 47.99 0.95 -12.37
N GLU A 50 49.29 1.14 -12.20
CA GLU A 50 49.96 2.41 -12.44
C GLU A 50 51.09 2.19 -13.46
N HIS A 51 51.00 2.83 -14.62
CA HIS A 51 52.00 2.71 -15.69
C HIS A 51 52.17 4.04 -16.41
N GLY A 52 53.40 4.55 -16.52
CA GLY A 52 53.75 5.66 -17.42
C GLY A 52 52.98 6.96 -17.25
N GLY A 53 52.71 7.41 -16.01
CA GLY A 53 51.96 8.64 -15.75
C GLY A 53 50.43 8.50 -15.87
N ARG A 54 49.92 7.26 -15.80
CA ARG A 54 48.50 6.92 -15.84
C ARG A 54 48.14 5.90 -14.76
N LEU A 55 46.98 6.10 -14.15
CA LEU A 55 46.37 5.26 -13.14
C LEU A 55 45.09 4.63 -13.72
N GLU A 56 45.02 3.30 -13.76
CA GLU A 56 43.85 2.58 -14.27
C GLU A 56 43.26 1.67 -13.20
N ALA A 57 41.94 1.58 -13.10
CA ALA A 57 41.28 0.61 -12.23
C ALA A 57 39.86 0.27 -12.71
N ARG A 58 39.34 -0.85 -12.22
CA ARG A 58 37.95 -1.25 -12.35
C ARG A 58 37.22 -0.92 -11.05
N VAL A 59 36.16 -0.13 -11.11
CA VAL A 59 35.43 0.29 -9.90
C VAL A 59 34.03 -0.30 -9.91
N LEU A 60 33.73 -1.14 -8.92
CA LEU A 60 32.42 -1.78 -8.75
C LEU A 60 31.35 -0.73 -8.39
N GLY A 61 30.41 -0.56 -9.32
CA GLY A 61 29.34 0.40 -9.29
C GLY A 61 28.07 -0.05 -8.57
N SER A 62 26.97 0.65 -8.86
CA SER A 62 25.61 0.17 -8.56
C SER A 62 25.02 -0.66 -9.72
N HIS A 63 25.78 -0.82 -10.82
CA HIS A 63 25.43 -1.58 -12.01
C HIS A 63 26.17 -2.93 -12.01
N LYS A 64 25.70 -3.89 -12.82
CA LYS A 64 26.28 -5.24 -12.91
C LYS A 64 27.70 -5.26 -13.48
N GLU A 65 28.05 -4.28 -14.31
CA GLU A 65 29.38 -4.17 -14.92
C GLU A 65 30.24 -3.14 -14.16
N PRO A 66 31.54 -3.43 -13.93
CA PRO A 66 32.46 -2.49 -13.29
C PRO A 66 32.75 -1.30 -14.21
N TYR A 67 32.86 -0.11 -13.63
CA TYR A 67 33.29 1.07 -14.36
C TYR A 67 34.79 1.04 -14.58
N LEU A 68 35.22 1.13 -15.83
CA LEU A 68 36.61 1.40 -16.16
C LEU A 68 36.92 2.88 -15.86
N VAL A 69 37.92 3.10 -15.02
CA VAL A 69 38.38 4.43 -14.58
C VAL A 69 39.86 4.57 -14.94
N ARG A 70 40.19 5.70 -15.55
CA ARG A 70 41.53 6.12 -15.93
C ARG A 70 41.77 7.50 -15.37
N VAL A 71 42.94 7.75 -14.79
CA VAL A 71 43.36 9.09 -14.37
C VAL A 71 44.77 9.30 -14.92
N GLU A 72 44.93 10.30 -15.78
CA GLU A 72 46.20 10.65 -16.41
C GLU A 72 46.74 11.93 -15.78
N HIS A 73 48.07 12.09 -15.79
CA HIS A 73 48.73 13.30 -15.34
C HIS A 73 49.47 13.93 -16.53
N ASP A 74 49.00 15.09 -16.98
CA ASP A 74 49.52 15.74 -18.21
C ASP A 74 50.77 16.60 -17.99
N GLY A 75 51.18 16.79 -16.72
CA GLY A 75 52.34 17.60 -16.33
C GLY A 75 51.98 18.77 -15.42
N GLU A 76 50.73 19.26 -15.50
CA GLU A 76 50.22 20.36 -14.65
C GLU A 76 48.95 19.96 -13.87
N GLU A 77 48.08 19.11 -14.42
CA GLU A 77 46.82 18.68 -13.79
C GLU A 77 46.53 17.17 -13.94
N LEU A 78 45.54 16.70 -13.17
CA LEU A 78 45.01 15.33 -13.24
C LEU A 78 43.76 15.30 -14.12
N VAL A 79 43.75 14.46 -15.15
CA VAL A 79 42.64 14.32 -16.10
C VAL A 79 41.96 12.96 -15.91
N PRO A 80 40.73 12.90 -15.36
CA PRO A 80 40.02 11.65 -15.16
C PRO A 80 39.14 11.28 -16.37
N THR A 81 39.17 10.01 -16.77
CA THR A 81 38.25 9.38 -17.71
C THR A 81 37.51 8.24 -17.02
N CYS A 82 36.18 8.23 -17.08
CA CYS A 82 35.38 7.16 -16.47
C CYS A 82 34.22 6.77 -17.39
N THR A 83 33.96 5.47 -17.51
CA THR A 83 32.81 4.90 -18.24
C THR A 83 31.45 5.14 -17.57
N CYS A 84 31.36 6.05 -16.59
CA CYS A 84 30.11 6.33 -15.89
C CYS A 84 29.40 7.52 -16.53
N PRO A 85 28.06 7.59 -16.51
CA PRO A 85 27.27 8.65 -17.16
C PRO A 85 27.27 9.96 -16.37
N PHE A 86 28.36 10.28 -15.68
CA PHE A 86 28.49 11.44 -14.80
C PHE A 86 29.48 12.45 -15.41
N ASP A 87 28.98 13.61 -15.82
CA ASP A 87 29.68 14.65 -16.58
C ASP A 87 29.59 16.07 -15.96
N TRP A 88 29.01 16.19 -14.76
CA TRP A 88 28.64 17.48 -14.12
C TRP A 88 29.76 18.09 -13.26
N GLU A 89 30.81 17.32 -12.96
CA GLU A 89 32.00 17.77 -12.24
C GLU A 89 33.26 17.12 -12.83
N PRO A 90 34.45 17.75 -12.69
CA PRO A 90 35.68 17.25 -13.28
C PRO A 90 36.03 15.84 -12.83
N PHE A 91 35.80 15.51 -11.54
CA PHE A 91 36.02 14.16 -11.01
C PHE A 91 34.72 13.49 -10.58
N CYS A 92 34.41 12.35 -11.19
CA CYS A 92 33.34 11.49 -10.69
C CYS A 92 33.75 10.77 -9.38
N LYS A 93 32.78 10.26 -8.63
CA LYS A 93 33.03 9.47 -7.40
C LYS A 93 33.93 8.25 -7.63
N HIS A 94 33.94 7.67 -8.83
CA HIS A 94 34.79 6.51 -9.15
C HIS A 94 36.25 6.94 -9.34
N ALA A 95 36.52 8.06 -10.03
CA ALA A 95 37.86 8.65 -10.13
C ALA A 95 38.43 9.00 -8.74
N ILE A 96 37.61 9.61 -7.87
CA ILE A 96 37.99 9.85 -6.48
C ILE A 96 38.26 8.53 -5.74
N ALA A 97 37.47 7.47 -5.96
CA ALA A 97 37.70 6.18 -5.31
C ALA A 97 39.05 5.56 -5.70
N VAL A 98 39.44 5.65 -6.97
CA VAL A 98 40.75 5.17 -7.45
C VAL A 98 41.90 5.95 -6.83
N LEU A 99 41.80 7.28 -6.79
CA LEU A 99 42.80 8.16 -6.14
C LEU A 99 42.89 7.90 -4.63
N ALA A 100 41.75 7.70 -3.96
CA ALA A 100 41.69 7.40 -2.53
C ALA A 100 42.27 6.00 -2.20
N ALA A 101 42.00 4.99 -3.04
CA ALA A 101 42.60 3.66 -2.90
C ALA A 101 44.12 3.70 -3.09
N ARG A 102 44.61 4.48 -4.07
CA ARG A 102 46.04 4.69 -4.30
C ARG A 102 46.74 5.45 -3.16
N ALA A 103 46.03 6.38 -2.52
CA ALA A 103 46.48 7.15 -1.36
C ALA A 103 46.52 6.34 -0.05
N GLY A 104 46.21 5.04 -0.07
CA GLY A 104 46.34 4.15 1.09
C GLY A 104 45.14 4.19 2.04
N VAL A 105 43.95 4.56 1.56
CA VAL A 105 42.72 4.38 2.35
C VAL A 105 42.45 2.88 2.48
N GLU A 106 42.76 2.32 3.66
CA GLU A 106 42.57 0.89 3.95
C GLU A 106 41.12 0.46 3.69
N ALA A 107 40.96 -0.65 2.95
CA ALA A 107 39.68 -1.31 2.81
C ALA A 107 39.20 -1.77 4.20
N ALA A 108 37.95 -1.45 4.55
CA ALA A 108 37.34 -2.03 5.73
C ALA A 108 37.40 -3.56 5.60
N PRO A 109 37.79 -4.30 6.66
CA PRO A 109 37.83 -5.75 6.59
C PRO A 109 36.47 -6.27 6.09
N GLU A 110 36.49 -7.25 5.17
CA GLU A 110 35.29 -7.92 4.71
C GLU A 110 34.48 -8.34 5.93
N ARG A 111 33.27 -7.78 6.05
CA ARG A 111 32.38 -8.23 7.11
C ARG A 111 32.10 -9.70 6.81
N PRO A 112 32.29 -10.62 7.78
CA PRO A 112 31.80 -11.99 7.61
C PRO A 112 30.33 -11.92 7.22
N ALA A 113 29.88 -12.83 6.35
CA ALA A 113 28.50 -12.88 5.89
C ALA A 113 27.57 -12.93 7.12
N GLU A 114 27.04 -11.76 7.53
CA GLU A 114 26.16 -11.65 8.69
C GLU A 114 24.99 -12.60 8.43
N SER A 115 24.72 -13.49 9.40
CA SER A 115 23.57 -14.39 9.30
C SER A 115 22.29 -13.57 9.12
N VAL A 116 21.26 -14.12 8.46
CA VAL A 116 19.97 -13.42 8.28
C VAL A 116 19.41 -12.94 9.61
N ARG A 117 19.61 -13.74 10.68
CA ARG A 117 19.27 -13.40 12.06
C ARG A 117 19.99 -12.15 12.55
N GLU A 118 21.30 -12.02 12.31
CA GLU A 118 22.10 -10.86 12.69
C GLU A 118 21.72 -9.60 11.91
N LEU A 119 21.49 -9.72 10.60
CA LEU A 119 20.99 -8.62 9.77
C LEU A 119 19.65 -8.09 10.29
N GLU A 120 18.76 -9.00 10.66
CA GLU A 120 17.40 -8.67 11.13
C GLU A 120 17.40 -8.05 12.54
N LEU A 121 18.41 -8.37 13.36
CA LEU A 121 18.70 -7.67 14.61
C LEU A 121 19.26 -6.26 14.36
N HIS A 122 20.21 -6.12 13.43
CA HIS A 122 20.74 -4.84 13.02
C HIS A 122 19.64 -3.92 12.48
N VAL A 123 18.71 -4.44 11.67
CA VAL A 123 17.56 -3.70 11.15
C VAL A 123 16.67 -3.19 12.29
N ARG A 124 16.39 -4.01 13.31
CA ARG A 124 15.60 -3.59 14.49
C ARG A 124 16.30 -2.51 15.30
N ARG A 125 17.60 -2.66 15.55
CA ARG A 125 18.39 -1.66 16.27
C ARG A 125 18.39 -0.33 15.52
N ARG A 126 18.71 -0.36 14.22
CA ARG A 126 18.69 0.83 13.36
C ARG A 126 17.32 1.50 13.32
N ARG A 127 16.24 0.72 13.22
CA ARG A 127 14.87 1.25 13.27
C ARG A 127 14.53 1.84 14.62
N GLY A 128 14.96 1.24 15.73
CA GLY A 128 14.78 1.80 17.06
C GLY A 128 15.49 3.14 17.23
N GLU A 129 16.69 3.26 16.67
CA GLU A 129 17.52 4.49 16.71
C GLU A 129 16.97 5.62 15.84
N THR A 130 16.54 5.30 14.61
CA THR A 130 16.15 6.30 13.59
C THR A 130 14.64 6.50 13.49
N GLY A 131 13.84 5.64 14.11
CA GLY A 131 12.40 5.57 13.91
C GLY A 131 11.56 6.60 14.68
N GLY A 132 12.18 7.63 15.27
CA GLY A 132 11.46 8.74 15.91
C GLY A 132 10.56 8.34 17.08
N PHE A 133 10.85 7.22 17.76
CA PHE A 133 10.04 6.74 18.88
C PHE A 133 10.20 7.64 20.11
N LYS A 134 9.07 7.98 20.74
CA LYS A 134 9.05 8.69 22.02
C LYS A 134 8.68 7.72 23.12
N PHE A 135 9.32 7.80 24.29
CA PHE A 135 8.97 6.94 25.41
C PHE A 135 8.92 7.69 26.73
N ARG A 136 7.99 7.27 27.60
CA ARG A 136 7.79 7.77 28.96
C ARG A 136 7.84 6.60 29.94
N ARG A 137 8.41 6.82 31.13
CA ARG A 137 8.40 5.82 32.20
C ARG A 137 6.97 5.63 32.73
N LEU A 138 6.62 4.37 33.01
CA LEU A 138 5.39 3.98 33.71
C LEU A 138 5.71 3.49 35.13
N SER A 139 6.71 2.62 35.29
CA SER A 139 7.11 2.03 36.57
C SER A 139 8.63 1.82 36.68
N GLY A 140 9.12 1.37 37.83
CA GLY A 140 10.53 1.01 38.04
C GLY A 140 11.41 2.14 38.60
N ASP A 141 12.70 2.17 38.28
CA ASP A 141 13.69 3.06 38.91
C ASP A 141 14.21 4.19 37.98
N GLY A 142 13.68 4.29 36.75
CA GLY A 142 14.17 5.23 35.74
C GLY A 142 15.00 4.59 34.62
N VAL A 143 15.59 3.42 34.86
CA VAL A 143 16.41 2.67 33.88
C VAL A 143 15.90 1.24 33.69
N VAL A 144 15.50 0.58 34.78
CA VAL A 144 14.85 -0.73 34.80
C VAL A 144 13.39 -0.52 35.21
N GLY A 145 12.45 -1.15 34.50
CA GLY A 145 11.02 -0.93 34.71
C GLY A 145 10.20 -0.98 33.42
N SER A 146 8.94 -0.54 33.50
CA SER A 146 8.07 -0.43 32.32
C SER A 146 8.00 0.98 31.75
N PHE A 147 7.90 1.06 30.43
CA PHE A 147 7.90 2.28 29.64
C PHE A 147 6.80 2.22 28.59
N GLU A 148 6.06 3.30 28.43
CA GLU A 148 5.16 3.49 27.29
C GLU A 148 5.97 4.06 26.13
N VAL A 149 5.94 3.39 24.98
CA VAL A 149 6.58 3.80 23.73
C VAL A 149 5.50 4.17 22.74
N ARG A 150 5.56 5.39 22.22
CA ARG A 150 4.68 5.90 21.17
C ARG A 150 5.40 5.87 19.83
N SER A 151 4.79 5.22 18.84
CA SER A 151 5.29 5.21 17.46
C SER A 151 4.98 6.54 16.75
N PRO A 152 5.66 6.84 15.63
CA PRO A 152 5.28 7.96 14.76
C PRO A 152 3.84 7.88 14.24
N SER A 153 3.29 6.67 14.10
CA SER A 153 1.90 6.43 13.71
C SER A 153 0.89 6.68 14.85
N GLY A 154 1.34 7.03 16.06
CA GLY A 154 0.50 7.32 17.21
C GLY A 154 0.09 6.10 18.04
N GLU A 155 0.50 4.89 17.67
CA GLU A 155 0.26 3.66 18.43
C GLU A 155 1.11 3.63 19.71
N ARG A 156 0.61 2.92 20.72
CA ARG A 156 1.22 2.83 22.05
C ARG A 156 1.58 1.40 22.38
N TYR A 157 2.79 1.21 22.87
CA TYR A 157 3.35 -0.09 23.23
C TYR A 157 3.98 0.01 24.62
N GLU A 158 3.67 -0.94 25.49
CA GLU A 158 4.38 -1.12 26.74
C GLU A 158 5.65 -1.97 26.54
N VAL A 159 6.78 -1.48 27.03
CA VAL A 159 8.11 -2.10 26.99
C VAL A 159 8.64 -2.25 28.42
N TRP A 160 9.09 -3.44 28.79
CA TRP A 160 9.75 -3.72 30.06
C TRP A 160 11.24 -3.91 29.82
N VAL A 161 12.03 -3.02 30.41
CA VAL A 161 13.49 -3.10 30.41
C VAL A 161 13.93 -3.80 31.69
N ARG A 162 14.57 -4.96 31.51
CA ARG A 162 14.98 -5.88 32.57
C ARG A 162 16.47 -6.23 32.49
N SER A 163 17.05 -6.24 31.29
CA SER A 163 18.48 -6.45 31.07
C SER A 163 18.98 -5.60 29.90
N PHE A 164 20.24 -5.16 30.00
CA PHE A 164 20.95 -4.48 28.91
C PHE A 164 22.03 -5.37 28.28
N ALA A 165 22.29 -6.54 28.87
CA ALA A 165 23.24 -7.54 28.37
C ALA A 165 22.50 -8.68 27.66
N ASP A 166 21.36 -9.10 28.22
CA ASP A 166 20.59 -10.25 27.79
C ASP A 166 19.28 -9.84 27.10
N ARG A 167 18.72 -10.74 26.30
CA ARG A 167 17.46 -10.56 25.58
C ARG A 167 16.23 -10.91 26.42
N LEU A 168 16.22 -10.42 27.66
CA LEU A 168 15.18 -10.69 28.66
C LEU A 168 14.11 -9.60 28.74
N ASN A 169 14.23 -8.56 27.91
CA ASN A 169 13.28 -7.46 27.83
C ASN A 169 11.99 -7.92 27.16
N ARG A 170 10.86 -7.30 27.51
CA ARG A 170 9.53 -7.60 26.95
C ARG A 170 8.97 -6.40 26.21
N CYS A 171 8.20 -6.65 25.17
CA CYS A 171 7.36 -5.64 24.53
C CYS A 171 5.99 -6.21 24.20
N SER A 172 4.96 -5.39 24.32
CA SER A 172 3.57 -5.71 23.94
C SER A 172 3.31 -5.73 22.43
N CYS A 173 4.30 -5.40 21.59
CA CYS A 173 4.13 -5.40 20.14
C CYS A 173 4.15 -6.82 19.55
N LEU A 174 3.39 -7.02 18.47
CA LEU A 174 3.30 -8.31 17.77
C LEU A 174 4.68 -8.81 17.27
N ASP A 175 5.54 -7.91 16.79
CA ASP A 175 6.89 -8.27 16.32
C ASP A 175 7.72 -8.95 17.43
N TYR A 176 7.61 -8.50 18.68
CA TYR A 176 8.29 -9.17 19.80
C TYR A 176 7.69 -10.55 20.08
N ALA A 177 6.36 -10.67 20.05
CA ALA A 177 5.66 -11.91 20.32
C ALA A 177 5.97 -13.00 19.28
N THR A 178 6.19 -12.61 18.01
CA THR A 178 6.38 -13.57 16.89
C THR A 178 7.82 -13.69 16.42
N SER A 179 8.70 -12.70 16.60
CA SER A 179 10.03 -12.70 15.98
C SER A 179 10.99 -13.76 16.50
N MET A 180 10.77 -14.27 17.71
CA MET A 180 11.69 -15.19 18.40
C MET A 180 13.13 -14.64 18.54
N LEU A 181 13.33 -13.34 18.35
CA LEU A 181 14.63 -12.69 18.47
C LEU A 181 14.93 -12.16 19.88
N GLY A 182 13.95 -12.23 20.78
CA GLY A 182 14.05 -11.64 22.12
C GLY A 182 14.17 -10.10 22.15
N THR A 183 13.98 -9.43 21.00
CA THR A 183 13.97 -7.96 20.90
C THR A 183 13.04 -7.48 19.77
N CYS A 184 12.74 -6.18 19.76
CA CYS A 184 11.97 -5.51 18.72
C CYS A 184 12.44 -4.06 18.58
N LYS A 185 12.03 -3.37 17.51
CA LYS A 185 12.39 -1.95 17.31
C LYS A 185 12.03 -1.03 18.49
N HIS A 186 10.96 -1.35 19.23
CA HIS A 186 10.53 -0.57 20.40
C HIS A 186 11.45 -0.80 21.61
N ILE A 187 11.89 -2.04 21.83
CA ILE A 187 12.87 -2.36 22.89
C ILE A 187 14.17 -1.63 22.59
N GLU A 188 14.68 -1.76 21.36
CA GLU A 188 15.93 -1.10 20.94
C GLU A 188 15.85 0.43 21.09
N ALA A 189 14.72 1.05 20.72
CA ALA A 189 14.51 2.49 20.90
C ALA A 189 14.64 2.92 22.38
N VAL A 190 14.03 2.18 23.30
CA VAL A 190 14.11 2.48 24.74
C VAL A 190 15.52 2.22 25.26
N LEU A 191 16.15 1.10 24.89
CA LEU A 191 17.51 0.77 25.32
C LEU A 191 18.52 1.84 24.87
N VAL A 192 18.43 2.30 23.62
CA VAL A 192 19.26 3.38 23.08
C VAL A 192 19.01 4.68 23.83
N GLY A 193 17.74 5.05 24.02
CA GLY A 193 17.37 6.27 24.74
C GLY A 193 17.87 6.29 26.19
N LEU A 194 17.74 5.17 26.91
CA LEU A 194 18.22 5.03 28.28
C LEU A 194 19.75 4.99 28.35
N THR A 195 20.42 4.35 27.38
CA THR A 195 21.89 4.37 27.29
C THR A 195 22.42 5.79 27.15
N ARG A 196 21.73 6.67 26.40
CA ARG A 196 22.09 8.09 26.28
C ARG A 196 21.86 8.87 27.57
N ARG A 197 20.76 8.61 28.28
CA ARG A 197 20.36 9.34 29.50
C ARG A 197 21.12 8.92 30.77
N ALA A 198 21.51 7.64 30.89
CA ALA A 198 22.03 7.07 32.15
C ALA A 198 23.26 6.15 31.96
N LYS A 199 24.28 6.63 31.22
CA LYS A 199 25.48 5.86 30.81
C LYS A 199 26.12 5.01 31.92
N LYS A 200 26.41 5.61 33.09
CA LYS A 200 27.09 4.90 34.21
C LYS A 200 26.25 3.75 34.78
N ARG A 201 24.95 3.98 34.99
CA ARG A 201 24.02 2.95 35.51
C ARG A 201 23.81 1.84 34.49
N VAL A 202 23.65 2.18 33.21
CA VAL A 202 23.53 1.18 32.12
C VAL A 202 24.80 0.33 31.99
N ALA A 203 25.99 0.92 32.15
CA ALA A 203 27.26 0.16 32.14
C ALA A 203 27.34 -0.83 33.32
N ALA A 204 26.89 -0.44 34.52
CA ALA A 204 26.82 -1.34 35.67
C ALA A 204 25.82 -2.50 35.43
N LEU A 205 24.64 -2.21 34.87
CA LEU A 205 23.62 -3.21 34.54
C LEU A 205 24.08 -4.17 33.44
N ARG A 206 24.85 -3.70 32.45
CA ARG A 206 25.48 -4.56 31.43
C ARG A 206 26.49 -5.54 32.03
N ALA A 207 27.15 -5.15 33.12
CA ALA A 207 28.03 -6.04 33.87
C ALA A 207 27.27 -6.94 34.86
N GLY A 208 25.93 -6.99 34.80
CA GLY A 208 25.09 -7.81 35.68
C GLY A 208 24.96 -7.28 37.11
N ARG A 209 25.43 -6.05 37.40
CA ARG A 209 25.43 -5.47 38.75
C ARG A 209 24.17 -4.64 38.98
N GLY A 210 23.54 -4.81 40.14
CA GLY A 210 22.37 -4.03 40.57
C GLY A 210 21.03 -4.50 39.99
N LEU A 211 20.98 -5.69 39.39
CA LEU A 211 19.74 -6.35 39.00
C LEU A 211 19.22 -7.22 40.17
N PRO A 212 17.94 -7.11 40.54
CA PRO A 212 17.37 -8.02 41.53
C PRO A 212 17.27 -9.45 40.96
N PRO A 213 17.28 -10.48 41.83
CA PRO A 213 16.88 -11.82 41.42
C PRO A 213 15.52 -11.76 40.72
N MET A 214 15.41 -12.35 39.53
CA MET A 214 14.19 -12.26 38.74
C MET A 214 13.82 -13.58 38.06
N ILE A 215 12.52 -13.75 37.86
CA ILE A 215 11.92 -14.80 37.03
C ILE A 215 11.18 -14.13 35.88
N VAL A 216 11.55 -14.50 34.65
CA VAL A 216 11.06 -13.86 33.42
C VAL A 216 10.81 -14.92 32.36
N VAL A 217 10.13 -14.55 31.27
CA VAL A 217 10.05 -15.38 30.07
C VAL A 217 11.04 -14.86 29.04
N THR A 218 11.96 -15.72 28.62
CA THR A 218 12.74 -15.45 27.39
C THR A 218 11.92 -15.92 26.20
N ARG A 219 11.91 -15.14 25.12
CA ARG A 219 11.31 -15.51 23.83
C ARG A 219 12.37 -15.65 22.73
N GLU A 220 13.64 -15.76 23.09
CA GLU A 220 14.68 -16.07 22.14
C GLU A 220 14.57 -17.54 21.72
N ASP A 221 14.39 -17.77 20.42
CA ASP A 221 14.18 -19.06 19.73
C ASP A 221 12.92 -19.82 20.17
N THR A 222 12.78 -20.15 21.46
CA THR A 222 11.61 -20.81 22.04
C THR A 222 11.22 -20.15 23.36
N PRO A 223 9.94 -19.82 23.59
CA PRO A 223 9.50 -19.25 24.85
C PRO A 223 9.75 -20.18 26.04
N ARG A 224 10.48 -19.71 27.05
CA ARG A 224 10.81 -20.48 28.27
C ARG A 224 10.81 -19.57 29.50
N ILE A 225 10.36 -20.10 30.63
CA ILE A 225 10.50 -19.42 31.93
C ILE A 225 11.94 -19.60 32.39
N VAL A 226 12.62 -18.50 32.70
CA VAL A 226 14.02 -18.48 33.13
C VAL A 226 14.22 -17.69 34.41
N ALA A 227 15.08 -18.20 35.28
CA ALA A 227 15.55 -17.56 36.48
C ALA A 227 16.90 -16.88 36.25
N ARG A 228 17.03 -15.64 36.73
CA ARG A 228 18.28 -14.89 36.80
C ARG A 228 18.45 -14.37 38.21
N LEU A 229 19.17 -15.13 39.03
CA LEU A 229 19.31 -14.86 40.45
C LEU A 229 20.44 -13.86 40.77
N GLY A 230 21.49 -13.84 39.95
CA GLY A 230 22.68 -13.01 40.18
C GLY A 230 23.58 -13.54 41.31
N ALA A 231 24.82 -13.02 41.37
CA ALA A 231 25.82 -13.47 42.34
C ALA A 231 25.45 -13.14 43.81
N GLU A 232 24.64 -12.11 44.03
CA GLU A 232 24.24 -11.65 45.37
C GLU A 232 22.96 -12.33 45.90
N ALA A 233 22.42 -13.33 45.19
CA ALA A 233 21.22 -14.04 45.64
C ALA A 233 21.44 -14.82 46.94
N GLU A 234 20.48 -14.70 47.86
CA GLU A 234 20.44 -15.41 49.14
C GLU A 234 20.59 -16.94 48.96
N PRO A 235 21.39 -17.64 49.79
CA PRO A 235 21.57 -19.09 49.68
C PRO A 235 20.25 -19.88 49.76
N ALA A 236 19.28 -19.40 50.55
CA ALA A 236 17.96 -19.99 50.66
C ALA A 236 17.16 -19.89 49.35
N LEU A 237 17.25 -18.75 48.65
CA LEU A 237 16.64 -18.56 47.33
C LEU A 237 17.28 -19.46 46.28
N ARG A 238 18.61 -19.63 46.30
CA ARG A 238 19.31 -20.54 45.38
C ARG A 238 18.89 -21.98 45.57
N ARG A 239 18.82 -22.47 46.82
CA ARG A 239 18.31 -23.82 47.12
C ARG A 239 16.85 -23.99 46.71
N PHE A 240 16.02 -22.96 46.92
CA PHE A 240 14.64 -22.98 46.48
C PHE A 240 14.51 -23.08 44.95
N ALA A 241 15.25 -22.25 44.23
CA ALA A 241 15.24 -22.21 42.77
C ALA A 241 15.80 -23.50 42.14
N ALA A 242 16.83 -24.12 42.73
CA ALA A 242 17.42 -25.36 42.24
C ALA A 242 16.45 -26.57 42.21
N ARG A 243 15.31 -26.49 42.94
CA ARG A 243 14.25 -27.50 42.88
C ARG A 243 13.38 -27.37 41.62
N TRP A 244 13.26 -26.16 41.08
CA TRP A 244 12.34 -25.82 40.00
C TRP A 244 13.06 -25.47 38.68
N PHE A 245 14.33 -25.09 38.74
CA PHE A 245 15.13 -24.65 37.61
C PHE A 245 16.38 -25.52 37.42
N ASP A 246 16.82 -25.67 36.18
CA ASP A 246 18.09 -26.33 35.85
C ASP A 246 19.34 -25.45 36.07
N ALA A 247 20.51 -25.97 35.68
CA ALA A 247 21.78 -25.28 35.87
C ALA A 247 21.86 -24.00 35.02
N GLU A 248 21.18 -23.99 33.87
CA GLU A 248 21.04 -22.89 32.93
C GLU A 248 19.96 -21.87 33.37
N GLY A 249 19.20 -22.24 34.41
CA GLY A 249 18.13 -21.46 35.00
C GLY A 249 16.82 -21.55 34.22
N VAL A 250 16.55 -22.64 33.50
CA VAL A 250 15.28 -22.91 32.80
C VAL A 250 14.34 -23.70 33.70
N PHE A 251 13.06 -23.32 33.71
CA PHE A 251 12.03 -23.99 34.53
C PHE A 251 11.81 -25.43 34.07
N ARG A 252 11.84 -26.37 35.01
CA ARG A 252 11.72 -27.82 34.78
C ARG A 252 10.29 -28.36 34.89
N GLY A 253 9.43 -27.65 35.62
CA GLY A 253 8.05 -28.07 35.86
C GLY A 253 7.10 -27.71 34.72
N ASP A 254 5.86 -28.17 34.86
CA ASP A 254 4.74 -27.82 34.02
C ASP A 254 4.32 -26.34 34.26
N PRO A 255 4.34 -25.48 33.22
CA PRO A 255 3.98 -24.07 33.38
C PRO A 255 2.55 -23.81 33.87
N VAL A 256 1.65 -24.79 33.79
CA VAL A 256 0.24 -24.66 34.19
C VAL A 256 -0.01 -25.29 35.56
N GLU A 257 0.55 -26.47 35.82
CA GLU A 257 0.28 -27.25 37.03
C GLU A 257 1.24 -26.91 38.18
N ASP A 258 2.54 -26.79 37.88
CA ASP A 258 3.58 -26.62 38.89
C ASP A 258 3.88 -25.14 39.21
N LEU A 259 3.61 -24.25 38.25
CA LEU A 259 3.89 -22.82 38.41
C LEU A 259 3.15 -22.18 39.61
N PRO A 260 1.86 -22.46 39.88
CA PRO A 260 1.17 -21.92 41.06
C PRO A 260 1.86 -22.27 42.38
N GLU A 261 2.35 -23.51 42.53
CA GLU A 261 3.10 -23.93 43.72
C GLU A 261 4.43 -23.17 43.82
N PHE A 262 5.15 -23.04 42.71
CA PHE A 262 6.35 -22.23 42.64
C PHE A 262 6.08 -20.78 43.06
N LEU A 263 5.03 -20.13 42.53
CA LEU A 263 4.69 -18.75 42.82
C LEU A 263 4.33 -18.55 44.30
N ALA A 264 3.57 -19.47 44.89
CA ALA A 264 3.26 -19.46 46.31
C ALA A 264 4.53 -19.57 47.17
N GLY A 265 5.45 -20.47 46.80
CA GLY A 265 6.74 -20.61 47.48
C GLY A 265 7.71 -19.45 47.23
N ALA A 266 7.60 -18.77 46.10
CA ALA A 266 8.42 -17.63 45.71
C ALA A 266 8.02 -16.36 46.48
N ALA A 267 6.74 -16.22 46.86
CA ALA A 267 6.19 -15.05 47.54
C ALA A 267 6.89 -14.71 48.88
N ARG A 268 7.54 -15.69 49.53
CA ARG A 268 8.32 -15.47 50.76
C ARG A 268 9.62 -14.67 50.54
N PHE A 269 10.12 -14.61 49.30
CA PHE A 269 11.36 -13.92 48.96
C PHE A 269 11.07 -12.50 48.47
N ARG A 270 11.08 -11.52 49.38
CA ARG A 270 10.74 -10.12 49.06
C ARG A 270 11.64 -9.45 47.99
N ARG A 271 12.87 -9.94 47.80
CA ARG A 271 13.82 -9.42 46.80
C ARG A 271 13.69 -10.07 45.42
N LEU A 272 12.93 -11.17 45.30
CA LEU A 272 12.70 -11.87 44.04
C LEU A 272 11.59 -11.16 43.26
N VAL A 273 11.87 -10.77 42.02
CA VAL A 273 10.89 -10.16 41.12
C VAL A 273 10.39 -11.20 40.13
N VAL A 274 9.11 -11.59 40.26
CA VAL A 274 8.42 -12.39 39.24
C VAL A 274 7.68 -11.45 38.31
N TYR A 275 7.98 -11.49 37.01
CA TYR A 275 7.34 -10.60 36.06
C TYR A 275 6.00 -11.17 35.53
N PRO A 276 5.04 -10.30 35.12
CA PRO A 276 3.70 -10.72 34.69
C PRO A 276 3.68 -11.63 33.45
N ASP A 277 4.74 -11.66 32.65
CA ASP A 277 4.85 -12.53 31.49
C ASP A 277 5.01 -14.01 31.87
N VAL A 278 5.43 -14.31 33.09
CA VAL A 278 5.48 -15.69 33.60
C VAL A 278 4.07 -16.28 33.69
N GLU A 279 3.14 -15.53 34.30
CA GLU A 279 1.71 -15.91 34.34
C GLU A 279 1.03 -15.81 32.98
N GLU A 280 1.42 -14.84 32.14
CA GLU A 280 0.94 -14.76 30.75
C GLU A 280 1.34 -16.02 29.95
N PHE A 281 2.59 -16.44 30.05
CA PHE A 281 3.07 -17.66 29.38
C PHE A 281 2.36 -18.91 29.88
N SER A 282 2.14 -19.02 31.20
CA SER A 282 1.30 -20.09 31.77
C SER A 282 -0.11 -20.10 31.17
N ARG A 283 -0.75 -18.92 31.06
CA ARG A 283 -2.06 -18.79 30.41
C ARG A 283 -2.03 -19.16 28.93
N GLU A 284 -0.99 -18.79 28.19
CA GLU A 284 -0.79 -19.17 26.78
C GLU A 284 -0.68 -20.70 26.63
N VAL A 285 0.07 -21.37 27.51
CA VAL A 285 0.21 -22.84 27.52
C VAL A 285 -1.13 -23.50 27.88
N ALA A 286 -1.82 -23.00 28.91
CA ALA A 286 -3.13 -23.49 29.31
C ALA A 286 -4.18 -23.31 28.20
N GLU A 287 -4.15 -22.19 27.48
CA GLU A 287 -5.02 -21.93 26.34
C GLU A 287 -4.75 -22.92 25.20
N ARG A 288 -3.47 -23.20 24.89
CA ARG A 288 -3.12 -24.21 23.89
C ARG A 288 -3.66 -25.60 24.26
N ARG A 289 -3.50 -26.02 25.52
CA ARG A 289 -4.07 -27.29 26.02
C ARG A 289 -5.59 -27.32 25.97
N ARG A 290 -6.26 -26.20 26.29
CA ARG A 290 -7.72 -26.07 26.15
C ARG A 290 -8.15 -26.21 24.69
N MET A 291 -7.40 -25.64 23.76
CA MET A 291 -7.67 -25.79 22.32
C MET A 291 -7.50 -27.23 21.86
N GLU A 292 -6.47 -27.95 22.36
CA GLU A 292 -6.26 -29.37 22.07
C GLU A 292 -7.41 -30.22 22.62
N ARG A 293 -7.74 -30.10 23.92
CA ARG A 293 -8.90 -30.81 24.52
C ARG A 293 -10.21 -30.53 23.80
N ARG A 294 -10.47 -29.28 23.41
CA ARG A 294 -11.67 -28.93 22.64
C ARG A 294 -11.72 -29.67 21.31
N ARG A 295 -10.59 -29.89 20.62
CA ARG A 295 -10.58 -30.65 19.37
C ARG A 295 -11.07 -32.09 19.59
N ASP A 296 -10.59 -32.71 20.66
CA ASP A 296 -10.98 -34.08 21.01
C ASP A 296 -12.45 -34.13 21.43
N GLU A 297 -12.88 -33.23 22.34
CA GLU A 297 -14.28 -33.11 22.79
C GLU A 297 -15.25 -32.85 21.63
N VAL A 298 -14.89 -31.97 20.68
CA VAL A 298 -15.70 -31.69 19.49
C VAL A 298 -15.77 -32.93 18.61
N ARG A 299 -14.63 -33.60 18.36
CA ARG A 299 -14.58 -34.79 17.52
C ARG A 299 -15.46 -35.91 18.09
N GLU A 300 -15.36 -36.17 19.39
CA GLU A 300 -16.21 -37.13 20.10
C GLU A 300 -17.68 -36.74 20.03
N TRP A 301 -18.01 -35.48 20.28
CA TRP A 301 -19.39 -34.98 20.26
C TRP A 301 -20.06 -35.13 18.89
N PHE A 302 -19.32 -34.86 17.80
CA PHE A 302 -19.81 -35.10 16.44
C PHE A 302 -19.93 -36.61 16.14
N ALA A 303 -19.02 -37.44 16.64
CA ALA A 303 -19.07 -38.90 16.45
C ALA A 303 -20.26 -39.55 17.16
N GLU A 304 -20.50 -39.21 18.44
CA GLU A 304 -21.65 -39.67 19.24
C GLU A 304 -22.99 -39.40 18.56
N ARG A 305 -23.07 -38.27 17.85
CA ARG A 305 -24.29 -37.82 17.16
C ARG A 305 -24.33 -38.21 15.69
N GLN A 306 -23.42 -39.06 15.23
CA GLN A 306 -23.30 -39.49 13.83
C GLN A 306 -23.29 -38.29 12.86
N GLY A 307 -22.62 -37.20 13.25
CA GLY A 307 -22.51 -35.97 12.48
C GLY A 307 -23.73 -35.04 12.52
N ARG A 308 -24.76 -35.34 13.32
CA ARG A 308 -25.94 -34.49 13.47
C ARG A 308 -25.72 -33.42 14.54
N VAL A 309 -26.06 -32.18 14.20
CA VAL A 309 -25.95 -31.01 15.10
C VAL A 309 -27.37 -30.51 15.43
N PRO A 310 -27.73 -30.31 16.72
CA PRO A 310 -29.03 -29.76 17.08
C PRO A 310 -29.33 -28.41 16.40
N GLY A 311 -30.54 -28.26 15.89
CA GLY A 311 -30.96 -27.06 15.13
C GLY A 311 -30.49 -27.02 13.68
N VAL A 312 -29.61 -27.93 13.23
CA VAL A 312 -29.23 -28.03 11.82
C VAL A 312 -30.25 -28.87 11.05
N ARG A 313 -30.87 -28.26 10.04
CA ARG A 313 -31.84 -28.90 9.13
C ARG A 313 -31.21 -29.53 7.90
N ALA A 314 -29.95 -29.19 7.62
CA ALA A 314 -29.21 -29.71 6.48
C ALA A 314 -28.79 -31.17 6.69
N LYS A 315 -28.93 -32.01 5.66
CA LYS A 315 -28.23 -33.30 5.59
C LYS A 315 -26.80 -33.04 5.13
N LEU A 316 -25.82 -33.43 5.95
CA LEU A 316 -24.41 -33.22 5.68
C LEU A 316 -23.77 -34.50 5.15
N TYR A 317 -22.82 -34.33 4.24
CA TYR A 317 -21.96 -35.42 3.80
C TYR A 317 -20.87 -35.72 4.85
N PRO A 318 -20.29 -36.94 4.89
CA PRO A 318 -19.29 -37.30 5.89
C PRO A 318 -18.11 -36.33 5.97
N TYR A 319 -17.59 -35.88 4.83
CA TYR A 319 -16.50 -34.90 4.79
C TYR A 319 -16.95 -33.53 5.31
N GLN A 320 -18.22 -33.14 5.13
CA GLN A 320 -18.72 -31.86 5.67
C GLN A 320 -18.84 -31.91 7.18
N VAL A 321 -19.21 -33.06 7.74
CA VAL A 321 -19.21 -33.31 9.18
C VAL A 321 -17.79 -33.17 9.73
N GLU A 322 -16.81 -33.82 9.10
CA GLU A 322 -15.40 -33.70 9.47
C GLU A 322 -14.91 -32.25 9.42
N GLY A 323 -15.24 -31.51 8.36
CA GLY A 323 -14.83 -30.12 8.21
C GLY A 323 -15.49 -29.18 9.21
N ALA A 324 -16.76 -29.42 9.56
CA ALA A 324 -17.44 -28.69 10.63
C ALA A 324 -16.83 -28.98 12.01
N ALA A 325 -16.52 -30.26 12.29
CA ALA A 325 -15.84 -30.67 13.51
C ALA A 325 -14.42 -30.08 13.60
N PHE A 326 -13.68 -30.05 12.49
CA PHE A 326 -12.36 -29.42 12.40
C PHE A 326 -12.42 -27.93 12.75
N LEU A 327 -13.34 -27.19 12.13
CA LEU A 327 -13.54 -25.75 12.40
C LEU A 327 -13.87 -25.50 13.88
N ALA A 328 -14.87 -26.20 14.43
CA ALA A 328 -15.28 -26.04 15.82
C ALA A 328 -14.17 -26.44 16.82
N GLY A 329 -13.46 -27.54 16.56
CA GLY A 329 -12.38 -28.04 17.40
C GLY A 329 -11.17 -27.10 17.42
N ALA A 330 -10.64 -26.78 16.24
CA ALA A 330 -9.52 -25.86 16.11
C ALA A 330 -9.88 -24.45 16.61
N GLY A 331 -11.12 -24.03 16.39
CA GLY A 331 -11.72 -22.76 16.82
C GLY A 331 -11.23 -21.54 16.05
N ARG A 332 -9.92 -21.46 15.79
CA ARG A 332 -9.33 -20.57 14.78
C ARG A 332 -8.74 -21.45 13.68
N ALA A 333 -9.33 -21.43 12.48
CA ALA A 333 -8.99 -22.36 11.41
C ALA A 333 -9.21 -21.79 10.00
N LEU A 334 -8.45 -22.33 9.04
CA LEU A 334 -8.55 -22.09 7.61
C LEU A 334 -9.20 -23.32 6.94
N LEU A 335 -10.40 -23.17 6.40
CA LEU A 335 -11.01 -24.17 5.53
C LEU A 335 -10.71 -23.79 4.07
N ALA A 336 -9.76 -24.52 3.49
CA ALA A 336 -9.25 -24.33 2.15
C ALA A 336 -9.79 -25.36 1.14
N ASP A 337 -10.88 -26.05 1.47
CA ASP A 337 -11.57 -26.99 0.59
C ASP A 337 -11.82 -26.43 -0.80
N ASP A 338 -11.84 -27.32 -1.79
CA ASP A 338 -12.18 -26.96 -3.16
C ASP A 338 -13.52 -26.24 -3.30
N MET A 339 -13.61 -25.52 -4.41
CA MET A 339 -14.82 -24.82 -4.78
C MET A 339 -15.98 -25.81 -4.97
N GLY A 340 -17.17 -25.44 -4.51
CA GLY A 340 -18.36 -26.29 -4.62
C GLY A 340 -18.54 -27.36 -3.54
N LEU A 341 -17.56 -27.58 -2.64
CA LEU A 341 -17.65 -28.57 -1.55
C LEU A 341 -18.50 -28.14 -0.34
N GLY A 342 -19.13 -26.96 -0.39
CA GLY A 342 -20.04 -26.48 0.67
C GLY A 342 -19.34 -25.90 1.90
N LYS A 343 -18.30 -25.07 1.71
CA LYS A 343 -17.62 -24.37 2.83
C LYS A 343 -18.58 -23.56 3.71
N THR A 344 -19.58 -22.92 3.11
CA THR A 344 -20.60 -22.13 3.81
C THR A 344 -21.41 -22.98 4.79
N VAL A 345 -21.93 -24.14 4.34
CA VAL A 345 -22.69 -25.03 5.24
C VAL A 345 -21.81 -25.59 6.35
N GLN A 346 -20.55 -25.95 6.06
CA GLN A 346 -19.61 -26.42 7.09
C GLN A 346 -19.37 -25.35 8.17
N ALA A 347 -19.19 -24.09 7.77
CA ALA A 347 -18.99 -22.98 8.70
C ALA A 347 -20.25 -22.67 9.54
N ILE A 348 -21.44 -22.73 8.95
CA ILE A 348 -22.72 -22.54 9.66
C ILE A 348 -22.92 -23.66 10.70
N VAL A 349 -22.65 -24.91 10.32
CA VAL A 349 -22.78 -26.07 11.21
C VAL A 349 -21.77 -25.99 12.35
N ALA A 350 -20.53 -25.63 12.06
CA ALA A 350 -19.50 -25.43 13.09
C ALA A 350 -19.88 -24.31 14.06
N ALA A 351 -20.39 -23.18 13.55
CA ALA A 351 -20.89 -22.08 14.39
C ALA A 351 -22.05 -22.55 15.27
N ARG A 352 -23.01 -23.32 14.72
CA ARG A 352 -24.13 -23.86 15.49
C ARG A 352 -23.64 -24.82 16.59
N ALA A 353 -22.68 -25.69 16.29
CA ALA A 353 -22.08 -26.55 17.32
C ALA A 353 -21.45 -25.73 18.46
N LEU A 354 -20.76 -24.63 18.12
CA LEU A 354 -20.20 -23.69 19.11
C LEU A 354 -21.28 -22.99 19.94
N PHE A 355 -22.46 -22.70 19.37
CA PHE A 355 -23.58 -22.10 20.09
C PHE A 355 -24.17 -23.02 21.15
N GLU A 356 -24.17 -24.33 20.89
CA GLU A 356 -24.77 -25.32 21.79
C GLU A 356 -23.92 -25.59 23.04
N ARG A 357 -22.59 -25.61 22.92
CA ARG A 357 -21.71 -26.15 23.99
C ARG A 357 -20.51 -25.27 24.38
N TRP A 358 -20.19 -24.21 23.62
CA TRP A 358 -18.97 -23.41 23.85
C TRP A 358 -19.23 -21.90 23.99
N GLU A 359 -20.41 -21.51 24.47
CA GLU A 359 -20.78 -20.13 24.83
C GLU A 359 -20.52 -19.09 23.73
N VAL A 360 -20.70 -19.48 22.47
CA VAL A 360 -20.63 -18.56 21.33
C VAL A 360 -22.05 -18.11 21.04
N HIS A 361 -22.29 -16.81 20.97
CA HIS A 361 -23.64 -16.29 20.72
C HIS A 361 -23.69 -15.31 19.56
N ARG A 362 -22.58 -14.60 19.31
CA ARG A 362 -22.52 -13.52 18.33
C ARG A 362 -21.48 -13.81 17.26
N THR A 363 -21.92 -13.97 16.02
CA THR A 363 -21.05 -14.28 14.89
C THR A 363 -21.05 -13.14 13.87
N LEU A 364 -19.85 -12.66 13.52
CA LEU A 364 -19.66 -11.70 12.44
C LEU A 364 -19.20 -12.45 11.18
N VAL A 365 -19.97 -12.35 10.10
CA VAL A 365 -19.61 -12.85 8.77
C VAL A 365 -19.13 -11.68 7.90
N VAL A 366 -17.91 -11.79 7.38
CA VAL A 366 -17.32 -10.86 6.42
C VAL A 366 -17.19 -11.58 5.08
N CYS A 367 -17.97 -11.15 4.08
CA CYS A 367 -17.99 -11.78 2.77
C CYS A 367 -17.99 -10.73 1.63
N PRO A 368 -17.78 -11.12 0.37
CA PRO A 368 -18.06 -10.24 -0.77
C PRO A 368 -19.48 -9.67 -0.76
N ALA A 369 -19.67 -8.46 -1.31
CA ALA A 369 -20.96 -7.78 -1.35
C ALA A 369 -22.08 -8.61 -2.00
N SER A 370 -21.75 -9.38 -3.04
CA SER A 370 -22.69 -10.25 -3.75
C SER A 370 -23.16 -11.46 -2.93
N LEU A 371 -22.43 -11.85 -1.89
CA LEU A 371 -22.69 -13.05 -1.11
C LEU A 371 -23.53 -12.81 0.16
N LYS A 372 -23.78 -11.54 0.55
CA LYS A 372 -24.44 -11.21 1.82
C LYS A 372 -25.84 -11.86 1.96
N HIS A 373 -26.66 -11.73 0.93
CA HIS A 373 -28.02 -12.28 0.94
C HIS A 373 -28.04 -13.80 0.81
N GLN A 374 -27.06 -14.37 0.09
CA GLN A 374 -26.88 -15.82 0.03
C GLN A 374 -26.54 -16.38 1.42
N TRP A 375 -25.60 -15.77 2.14
CA TRP A 375 -25.29 -16.16 3.52
C TRP A 375 -26.52 -16.10 4.42
N ALA A 376 -27.30 -15.01 4.36
CA ALA A 376 -28.53 -14.87 5.16
C ALA A 376 -29.55 -15.98 4.84
N SER A 377 -29.76 -16.27 3.55
CA SER A 377 -30.65 -17.34 3.09
C SER A 377 -30.15 -18.74 3.52
N GLU A 378 -28.85 -19.01 3.41
CA GLU A 378 -28.27 -20.29 3.82
C GLU A 378 -28.29 -20.50 5.33
N ILE A 379 -28.07 -19.46 6.13
CA ILE A 379 -28.21 -19.51 7.60
C ILE A 379 -29.65 -19.84 7.98
N ALA A 380 -30.62 -19.14 7.39
CA ALA A 380 -32.04 -19.42 7.61
C ALA A 380 -32.38 -20.86 7.19
N ARG A 381 -31.96 -21.29 6.00
CA ARG A 381 -32.25 -22.64 5.47
C ARG A 381 -31.63 -23.74 6.32
N PHE A 382 -30.33 -23.66 6.60
CA PHE A 382 -29.57 -24.76 7.20
C PHE A 382 -29.61 -24.80 8.72
N ALA A 383 -29.69 -23.65 9.39
CA ALA A 383 -29.70 -23.56 10.86
C ALA A 383 -30.99 -22.99 11.45
N GLY A 384 -31.88 -22.40 10.64
CA GLY A 384 -33.12 -21.80 11.15
C GLY A 384 -32.89 -20.62 12.08
N LEU A 385 -31.77 -19.91 11.90
CA LEU A 385 -31.37 -18.78 12.72
C LEU A 385 -31.58 -17.45 12.01
N ASP A 386 -31.79 -16.41 12.81
CA ASP A 386 -31.87 -15.04 12.33
C ASP A 386 -30.48 -14.50 11.97
N ALA A 387 -30.41 -13.83 10.82
CA ALA A 387 -29.22 -13.16 10.33
C ALA A 387 -29.54 -11.71 9.96
N VAL A 388 -28.68 -10.78 10.37
CA VAL A 388 -28.81 -9.36 10.06
C VAL A 388 -27.82 -8.98 8.97
N VAL A 389 -28.32 -8.51 7.83
CA VAL A 389 -27.47 -8.00 6.75
C VAL A 389 -27.20 -6.51 6.97
N VAL A 390 -25.94 -6.15 7.16
CA VAL A 390 -25.51 -4.76 7.31
C VAL A 390 -25.52 -4.06 5.95
N GLN A 391 -26.30 -2.99 5.84
CA GLN A 391 -26.45 -2.16 4.65
C GLN A 391 -26.99 -0.77 5.00
N GLY A 392 -27.03 0.12 4.01
CA GLY A 392 -27.57 1.47 4.17
C GLY A 392 -26.58 2.51 4.69
N ASN A 393 -27.14 3.66 5.10
CA ASN A 393 -26.41 4.79 5.65
C ASN A 393 -25.82 4.48 7.03
N ARG A 394 -25.11 5.42 7.65
CA ARG A 394 -24.41 5.18 8.92
C ARG A 394 -25.35 4.78 10.06
N GLU A 395 -26.54 5.37 10.11
CA GLU A 395 -27.53 5.13 11.16
C GLU A 395 -28.13 3.72 11.05
N ALA A 396 -28.56 3.31 9.85
CA ALA A 396 -29.01 1.94 9.59
C ALA A 396 -27.91 0.90 9.91
N ARG A 397 -26.64 1.22 9.62
CA ARG A 397 -25.52 0.35 10.01
C ARG A 397 -25.35 0.26 11.53
N ARG A 398 -25.46 1.38 12.24
CA ARG A 398 -25.37 1.41 13.71
C ARG A 398 -26.45 0.54 14.35
N GLU A 399 -27.67 0.63 13.86
CA GLU A 399 -28.78 -0.21 14.32
C GLU A 399 -28.50 -1.70 14.03
N ALA A 400 -28.03 -2.02 12.82
CA ALA A 400 -27.72 -3.39 12.43
C ALA A 400 -26.60 -4.03 13.29
N PHE A 401 -25.56 -3.27 13.66
CA PHE A 401 -24.50 -3.74 14.56
C PHE A 401 -24.94 -3.85 16.02
N ALA A 402 -25.90 -3.02 16.46
CA ALA A 402 -26.43 -3.07 17.82
C ALA A 402 -27.49 -4.17 18.01
N ARG A 403 -28.08 -4.68 16.93
CA ARG A 403 -29.10 -5.73 16.98
C ARG A 403 -28.50 -7.05 17.47
N ARG A 404 -29.11 -7.65 18.49
CA ARG A 404 -28.70 -8.93 19.08
C ARG A 404 -29.17 -10.12 18.23
N ALA A 405 -28.56 -10.32 17.07
CA ALA A 405 -28.75 -11.51 16.25
C ALA A 405 -27.59 -12.49 16.40
N SER A 406 -27.83 -13.79 16.13
CA SER A 406 -26.77 -14.80 16.15
C SER A 406 -25.73 -14.59 15.05
N PHE A 407 -26.18 -14.10 13.88
CA PHE A 407 -25.32 -13.77 12.75
C PHE A 407 -25.51 -12.32 12.30
N THR A 408 -24.41 -11.61 12.14
CA THR A 408 -24.34 -10.29 11.50
C THR A 408 -23.45 -10.39 10.26
N ILE A 409 -23.96 -10.00 9.10
CA ILE A 409 -23.30 -10.19 7.80
C ILE A 409 -22.94 -8.83 7.21
N VAL A 410 -21.66 -8.60 6.92
CA VAL A 410 -21.14 -7.35 6.35
C VAL A 410 -20.17 -7.66 5.21
N ASN A 411 -20.03 -6.73 4.26
CA ASN A 411 -18.99 -6.82 3.25
C ASN A 411 -17.72 -6.08 3.63
N TYR A 412 -16.60 -6.50 3.04
CA TYR A 412 -15.27 -5.93 3.24
C TYR A 412 -15.24 -4.40 3.19
N GLU A 413 -15.91 -3.80 2.20
CA GLU A 413 -15.87 -2.35 1.96
C GLU A 413 -16.68 -1.56 3.00
N LEU A 414 -17.82 -2.08 3.47
CA LEU A 414 -18.61 -1.42 4.51
C LEU A 414 -17.98 -1.58 5.89
N LEU A 415 -17.33 -2.71 6.15
CA LEU A 415 -16.62 -2.94 7.41
C LEU A 415 -15.55 -1.86 7.64
N LEU A 416 -14.78 -1.51 6.60
CA LEU A 416 -13.79 -0.43 6.67
C LEU A 416 -14.36 0.92 7.12
N ARG A 417 -15.60 1.22 6.71
CA ARG A 417 -16.30 2.48 7.02
C ARG A 417 -17.09 2.45 8.34
N GLY A 418 -17.13 1.31 9.02
CA GLY A 418 -17.96 1.08 10.22
C GLY A 418 -17.24 0.38 11.36
N LEU A 419 -15.90 0.42 11.39
CA LEU A 419 -15.11 -0.20 12.45
C LEU A 419 -15.38 0.39 13.84
N ASP A 420 -15.75 1.66 13.89
CA ASP A 420 -16.18 2.36 15.11
C ASP A 420 -17.48 1.78 15.69
N LEU A 421 -18.30 1.12 14.86
CA LEU A 421 -19.55 0.49 15.26
C LEU A 421 -19.37 -0.95 15.73
N LEU A 422 -18.24 -1.58 15.39
CA LEU A 422 -17.96 -2.98 15.70
C LEU A 422 -17.92 -3.31 17.21
N PRO A 423 -17.43 -2.42 18.11
CA PRO A 423 -17.48 -2.66 19.55
C PRO A 423 -18.89 -2.87 20.10
N ALA A 424 -19.94 -2.39 19.43
CA ALA A 424 -21.32 -2.64 19.87
C ALA A 424 -21.77 -4.10 19.66
N LEU A 425 -21.14 -4.80 18.70
CA LEU A 425 -21.46 -6.20 18.39
C LEU A 425 -20.74 -7.17 19.33
N GLU A 426 -19.46 -6.91 19.65
CA GLU A 426 -18.57 -7.80 20.42
C GLU A 426 -18.63 -9.28 19.95
N PRO A 427 -18.28 -9.57 18.69
CA PRO A 427 -18.43 -10.92 18.14
C PRO A 427 -17.51 -11.94 18.83
N ASP A 428 -18.07 -13.10 19.15
CA ASP A 428 -17.34 -14.25 19.69
C ASP A 428 -16.60 -15.01 18.58
N LEU A 429 -17.25 -15.09 17.41
CA LEU A 429 -16.80 -15.79 16.22
C LEU A 429 -16.73 -14.83 15.02
N LEU A 430 -15.59 -14.83 14.34
CA LEU A 430 -15.40 -14.15 13.05
C LEU A 430 -15.38 -15.19 11.93
N ILE A 431 -16.22 -15.04 10.92
CA ILE A 431 -16.16 -15.84 9.69
C ILE A 431 -15.72 -14.91 8.55
N VAL A 432 -14.64 -15.25 7.87
CA VAL A 432 -14.13 -14.50 6.70
C VAL A 432 -14.22 -15.40 5.48
N ASP A 433 -15.12 -15.06 4.57
CA ASP A 433 -15.37 -15.81 3.34
C ASP A 433 -14.65 -15.17 2.15
N GLU A 434 -14.18 -15.99 1.22
CA GLU A 434 -13.31 -15.58 0.10
C GLU A 434 -12.05 -14.81 0.58
N ALA A 435 -11.36 -15.41 1.56
CA ALA A 435 -10.21 -14.82 2.25
C ALA A 435 -9.01 -14.45 1.34
N GLN A 436 -8.99 -14.87 0.07
CA GLN A 436 -8.05 -14.34 -0.92
C GLN A 436 -8.14 -12.82 -1.08
N ARG A 437 -9.27 -12.18 -0.69
CA ARG A 437 -9.38 -10.71 -0.62
C ARG A 437 -8.42 -10.05 0.38
N ILE A 438 -7.89 -10.79 1.35
CA ILE A 438 -6.91 -10.31 2.34
C ILE A 438 -5.50 -10.87 2.14
N LYS A 439 -5.20 -11.42 0.94
CA LYS A 439 -3.87 -11.98 0.61
C LYS A 439 -2.72 -10.99 0.73
N ASN A 440 -2.98 -9.70 0.47
CA ASN A 440 -1.98 -8.65 0.61
C ASN A 440 -2.07 -7.98 1.99
N TRP A 441 -1.12 -8.31 2.87
CA TRP A 441 -1.03 -7.80 4.23
C TRP A 441 -0.86 -6.27 4.32
N ARG A 442 -0.40 -5.61 3.26
CA ARG A 442 -0.21 -4.14 3.22
C ARG A 442 -1.52 -3.37 3.00
N THR A 443 -2.59 -4.06 2.63
CA THR A 443 -3.88 -3.41 2.38
C THR A 443 -4.53 -2.99 3.69
N LEU A 444 -5.21 -1.84 3.67
CA LEU A 444 -6.01 -1.37 4.80
C LEU A 444 -7.04 -2.44 5.21
N THR A 445 -7.69 -3.08 4.24
CA THR A 445 -8.64 -4.19 4.45
C THR A 445 -8.06 -5.31 5.30
N ALA A 446 -6.89 -5.83 4.92
CA ALA A 446 -6.23 -6.90 5.68
C ALA A 446 -5.85 -6.45 7.09
N ALA A 447 -5.28 -5.25 7.24
CA ALA A 447 -4.90 -4.71 8.55
C ALA A 447 -6.10 -4.54 9.48
N ARG A 448 -7.24 -4.05 8.97
CA ARG A 448 -8.44 -3.83 9.77
C ARG A 448 -9.14 -5.11 10.17
N ILE A 449 -9.28 -6.08 9.28
CA ILE A 449 -9.89 -7.38 9.62
C ILE A 449 -9.05 -8.11 10.68
N LYS A 450 -7.71 -8.06 10.56
CA LYS A 450 -6.81 -8.65 11.55
C LYS A 450 -6.84 -7.94 12.91
N SER A 451 -7.31 -6.70 12.97
CA SER A 451 -7.46 -5.96 14.24
C SER A 451 -8.69 -6.40 15.06
N ILE A 452 -9.61 -7.14 14.45
CA ILE A 452 -10.81 -7.65 15.13
C ILE A 452 -10.41 -8.78 16.08
N ARG A 453 -10.60 -8.56 17.38
CA ARG A 453 -10.30 -9.56 18.40
C ARG A 453 -11.53 -10.43 18.65
N THR A 454 -11.43 -11.70 18.30
CA THR A 454 -12.46 -12.73 18.55
C THR A 454 -11.83 -14.00 19.12
N ARG A 455 -12.61 -14.73 19.94
CA ARG A 455 -12.20 -16.03 20.50
C ARG A 455 -12.07 -17.07 19.40
N PHE A 456 -12.98 -17.06 18.43
CA PHE A 456 -13.03 -17.99 17.31
C PHE A 456 -12.90 -17.25 15.97
N ALA A 457 -12.29 -17.90 14.98
CA ALA A 457 -12.14 -17.34 13.63
C ALA A 457 -12.13 -18.43 12.56
N PHE A 458 -13.11 -18.43 11.67
CA PHE A 458 -13.17 -19.33 10.51
C PHE A 458 -12.80 -18.55 9.25
N VAL A 459 -11.76 -18.99 8.57
CA VAL A 459 -11.28 -18.37 7.34
C VAL A 459 -11.56 -19.33 6.20
N LEU A 460 -12.34 -18.92 5.22
CA LEU A 460 -12.82 -19.76 4.13
C LEU A 460 -12.23 -19.25 2.80
N THR A 461 -11.65 -20.15 2.02
CA THR A 461 -11.17 -19.82 0.67
C THR A 461 -11.11 -21.09 -0.19
N GLY A 462 -11.45 -20.98 -1.47
CA GLY A 462 -11.21 -22.08 -2.42
C GLY A 462 -9.78 -22.13 -2.96
N THR A 463 -9.05 -21.03 -2.84
CA THR A 463 -7.73 -20.82 -3.45
C THR A 463 -6.82 -20.10 -2.45
N PRO A 464 -6.33 -20.81 -1.41
CA PRO A 464 -5.50 -20.20 -0.36
C PRO A 464 -4.17 -19.67 -0.90
N LEU A 465 -3.75 -20.12 -2.08
CA LEU A 465 -2.50 -19.74 -2.71
C LEU A 465 -2.73 -19.53 -4.21
N GLU A 466 -2.66 -18.27 -4.66
CA GLU A 466 -2.89 -17.90 -6.07
C GLU A 466 -1.58 -17.61 -6.82
N ASN A 467 -0.66 -16.88 -6.19
CA ASN A 467 0.53 -16.38 -6.88
C ASN A 467 1.83 -16.61 -6.15
N ARG A 468 1.83 -16.46 -4.82
CA ARG A 468 3.04 -16.56 -4.00
C ARG A 468 2.73 -17.23 -2.68
N LEU A 469 3.71 -17.91 -2.11
CA LEU A 469 3.61 -18.46 -0.75
C LEU A 469 3.34 -17.37 0.31
N ASP A 470 3.74 -16.13 0.02
CA ASP A 470 3.45 -14.95 0.85
C ASP A 470 1.93 -14.68 1.03
N ASP A 471 1.11 -15.08 0.05
CA ASP A 471 -0.36 -14.93 0.11
C ASP A 471 -0.93 -15.72 1.30
N LEU A 472 -0.44 -16.96 1.47
CA LEU A 472 -0.80 -17.85 2.57
C LEU A 472 -0.37 -17.28 3.92
N TYR A 473 0.81 -16.65 3.99
CA TYR A 473 1.31 -16.00 5.21
C TYR A 473 0.37 -14.88 5.69
N SER A 474 -0.18 -14.08 4.77
CA SER A 474 -1.14 -13.03 5.14
C SER A 474 -2.44 -13.60 5.69
N ILE A 475 -2.97 -14.66 5.07
CA ILE A 475 -4.24 -15.28 5.47
C ILE A 475 -4.09 -15.94 6.85
N LEU A 476 -3.00 -16.68 7.08
CA LEU A 476 -2.78 -17.41 8.34
C LEU A 476 -2.53 -16.50 9.54
N GLN A 477 -2.04 -15.28 9.36
CA GLN A 477 -1.96 -14.32 10.46
C GLN A 477 -3.32 -14.03 11.10
N LEU A 478 -4.43 -14.17 10.36
CA LEU A 478 -5.77 -14.03 10.93
C LEU A 478 -6.13 -15.23 11.82
N VAL A 479 -5.71 -16.42 11.42
CA VAL A 479 -5.93 -17.68 12.16
C VAL A 479 -5.04 -17.74 13.39
N SER A 480 -3.71 -17.74 13.19
CA SER A 480 -2.72 -17.67 14.24
C SER A 480 -1.40 -17.12 13.69
N PRO A 481 -0.89 -15.98 14.20
CA PRO A 481 0.39 -15.43 13.78
C PRO A 481 1.58 -16.30 14.23
N LEU A 482 1.37 -17.26 15.14
CA LEU A 482 2.43 -18.11 15.68
C LEU A 482 2.74 -19.33 14.79
N VAL A 483 1.80 -19.76 13.94
CA VAL A 483 1.94 -21.01 13.15
C VAL A 483 3.11 -20.93 12.17
N LEU A 484 3.26 -19.79 11.48
CA LEU A 484 4.33 -19.57 10.50
C LEU A 484 5.49 -18.74 11.06
N GLY A 485 5.39 -18.29 12.31
CA GLY A 485 6.37 -17.40 12.91
C GLY A 485 6.51 -16.06 12.16
N PRO A 486 7.65 -15.38 12.32
CA PRO A 486 7.87 -14.08 11.71
C PRO A 486 8.23 -14.21 10.23
N LEU A 487 7.84 -13.21 9.44
CA LEU A 487 8.01 -13.23 7.99
C LEU A 487 9.46 -13.42 7.55
N TRP A 488 10.44 -12.89 8.30
CA TRP A 488 11.86 -13.06 7.96
C TRP A 488 12.31 -14.53 8.09
N ALA A 489 11.94 -15.21 9.18
CA ALA A 489 12.30 -16.62 9.40
C ALA A 489 11.53 -17.52 8.45
N PHE A 490 10.26 -17.19 8.19
CA PHE A 490 9.47 -17.84 7.16
C PHE A 490 10.16 -17.75 5.79
N ASN A 491 10.62 -16.56 5.41
CA ASN A 491 11.31 -16.34 4.14
C ASN A 491 12.62 -17.14 4.06
N GLU A 492 13.40 -17.21 5.14
CA GLU A 492 14.64 -17.97 5.18
C GLU A 492 14.40 -19.50 5.11
N GLN A 493 13.36 -19.97 5.80
CA GLN A 493 13.02 -21.39 5.88
C GLN A 493 12.36 -21.91 4.61
N PHE A 494 11.52 -21.12 3.96
CA PHE A 494 10.65 -21.60 2.88
C PHE A 494 10.86 -20.93 1.52
N LEU A 495 11.64 -19.85 1.41
CA LEU A 495 11.98 -19.24 0.12
C LEU A 495 13.43 -19.53 -0.26
N VAL A 496 13.62 -19.79 -1.55
CA VAL A 496 14.92 -19.76 -2.21
C VAL A 496 15.04 -18.41 -2.92
N ARG A 497 16.14 -17.69 -2.72
CA ARG A 497 16.40 -16.39 -3.35
C ARG A 497 17.69 -16.46 -4.16
N GLU A 498 17.67 -15.83 -5.33
CA GLU A 498 18.89 -15.58 -6.09
C GLU A 498 19.70 -14.43 -5.45
N PRO A 499 21.05 -14.50 -5.49
CA PRO A 499 21.91 -13.40 -5.04
C PRO A 499 21.52 -12.07 -5.71
N GLY A 500 21.28 -11.03 -4.90
CA GLY A 500 20.90 -9.70 -5.39
C GLY A 500 19.43 -9.54 -5.82
N SER A 501 18.60 -10.60 -5.78
CA SER A 501 17.19 -10.53 -6.13
C SER A 501 16.28 -10.41 -4.89
N VAL A 502 15.28 -9.52 -4.97
CA VAL A 502 14.22 -9.40 -3.96
C VAL A 502 13.12 -10.47 -4.16
N ARG A 503 13.10 -11.14 -5.32
CA ARG A 503 12.06 -12.10 -5.69
C ARG A 503 12.50 -13.53 -5.34
N PRO A 504 11.57 -14.39 -4.87
CA PRO A 504 11.89 -15.79 -4.65
C PRO A 504 12.10 -16.49 -6.00
N ALA A 505 13.20 -17.23 -6.11
CA ALA A 505 13.52 -18.12 -7.21
C ALA A 505 12.86 -19.51 -7.03
N GLY A 506 12.48 -19.84 -5.79
CA GLY A 506 11.83 -21.11 -5.48
C GLY A 506 11.36 -21.17 -4.03
N TYR A 507 10.89 -22.35 -3.66
CA TYR A 507 10.43 -22.74 -2.34
C TYR A 507 11.13 -24.02 -1.91
N LYS A 508 11.36 -24.16 -0.60
CA LYS A 508 12.01 -25.33 0.02
C LYS A 508 11.30 -25.70 1.33
N ASN A 509 11.59 -26.87 1.89
CA ASN A 509 11.03 -27.37 3.15
C ASN A 509 9.48 -27.39 3.17
N LEU A 510 8.84 -27.71 2.05
CA LEU A 510 7.38 -27.72 1.95
C LEU A 510 6.73 -28.80 2.83
N GLY A 511 7.40 -29.91 3.12
CA GLY A 511 6.93 -30.93 4.07
C GLY A 511 6.78 -30.37 5.49
N GLU A 512 7.76 -29.57 5.94
CA GLU A 512 7.69 -28.88 7.23
C GLU A 512 6.56 -27.85 7.25
N LEU A 513 6.37 -27.12 6.14
CA LEU A 513 5.25 -26.20 5.99
C LEU A 513 3.92 -26.93 6.19
N ARG A 514 3.69 -28.04 5.46
CA ARG A 514 2.45 -28.84 5.57
C ARG A 514 2.22 -29.34 6.99
N ARG A 515 3.28 -29.81 7.68
CA ARG A 515 3.21 -30.24 9.09
C ARG A 515 2.72 -29.13 10.02
N ARG A 516 3.22 -27.90 9.84
CA ARG A 516 2.78 -26.72 10.63
C ARG A 516 1.35 -26.29 10.30
N LEU A 517 0.90 -26.47 9.05
CA LEU A 517 -0.43 -26.08 8.59
C LEU A 517 -1.53 -27.06 9.04
N ARG A 518 -1.25 -28.38 9.07
CA ARG A 518 -2.21 -29.44 9.40
C ARG A 518 -3.14 -29.16 10.60
N PRO A 519 -2.67 -28.64 11.76
CA PRO A 519 -3.57 -28.38 12.88
C PRO A 519 -4.53 -27.21 12.66
N VAL A 520 -4.25 -26.28 11.75
CA VAL A 520 -5.01 -25.03 11.59
C VAL A 520 -5.61 -24.85 10.20
N MET A 521 -5.25 -25.69 9.23
CA MET A 521 -5.74 -25.66 7.87
C MET A 521 -6.24 -27.04 7.45
N LEU A 522 -7.46 -27.09 6.92
CA LEU A 522 -8.02 -28.26 6.26
C LEU A 522 -8.17 -27.98 4.77
N ARG A 523 -7.60 -28.84 3.94
CA ARG A 523 -7.62 -28.75 2.48
C ARG A 523 -7.90 -30.14 1.93
N ARG A 524 -8.96 -30.26 1.14
CA ARG A 524 -9.34 -31.47 0.42
C ARG A 524 -9.52 -31.18 -1.06
N ASP A 525 -9.06 -32.09 -1.89
CA ASP A 525 -9.28 -32.03 -3.33
C ASP A 525 -10.67 -32.59 -3.65
N ARG A 526 -11.33 -32.02 -4.65
CA ARG A 526 -12.62 -32.55 -5.11
C ARG A 526 -12.54 -34.04 -5.45
N LYS A 527 -11.42 -34.51 -6.01
CA LYS A 527 -11.20 -35.92 -6.38
C LYS A 527 -11.20 -36.90 -5.22
N GLU A 528 -10.82 -36.45 -4.03
CA GLU A 528 -10.77 -37.28 -2.82
C GLU A 528 -12.18 -37.50 -2.22
N VAL A 529 -13.12 -36.59 -2.52
CA VAL A 529 -14.51 -36.61 -2.02
C VAL A 529 -15.53 -36.92 -3.12
N LEU A 530 -15.07 -37.36 -4.31
CA LEU A 530 -15.82 -37.48 -5.57
C LEU A 530 -16.92 -38.56 -5.62
N THR A 531 -17.10 -39.41 -4.61
CA THR A 531 -18.12 -40.48 -4.68
C THR A 531 -19.57 -39.98 -4.64
N GLN A 532 -19.79 -38.66 -4.53
CA GLN A 532 -21.11 -38.06 -4.26
C GLN A 532 -21.49 -36.88 -5.18
N LEU A 533 -20.62 -36.50 -6.13
CA LEU A 533 -20.89 -35.46 -7.13
C LEU A 533 -21.02 -36.11 -8.53
N PRO A 534 -21.88 -35.60 -9.43
CA PRO A 534 -21.93 -36.08 -10.82
C PRO A 534 -20.60 -35.91 -11.55
N GLU A 535 -20.42 -36.66 -12.64
CA GLU A 535 -19.20 -36.61 -13.44
C GLU A 535 -18.98 -35.21 -14.05
N ARG A 536 -17.72 -34.78 -14.12
CA ARG A 536 -17.28 -33.56 -14.83
C ARG A 536 -16.49 -33.98 -16.06
N ILE A 537 -16.92 -33.50 -17.22
CA ILE A 537 -16.26 -33.74 -18.51
C ILE A 537 -15.69 -32.41 -19.00
N ASP A 538 -14.37 -32.29 -19.00
CA ASP A 538 -13.67 -31.11 -19.53
C ASP A 538 -13.36 -31.32 -21.02
N ALA A 539 -13.91 -30.47 -21.88
CA ALA A 539 -13.69 -30.46 -23.31
C ALA A 539 -13.05 -29.14 -23.76
N ARG A 540 -11.93 -29.26 -24.47
CA ARG A 540 -11.20 -28.14 -25.06
C ARG A 540 -11.48 -28.11 -26.56
N TYR A 541 -11.98 -26.98 -27.05
CA TYR A 541 -12.19 -26.75 -28.47
C TYR A 541 -11.20 -25.69 -28.94
N THR A 542 -10.34 -26.10 -29.86
CA THR A 542 -9.36 -25.21 -30.47
C THR A 542 -9.97 -24.59 -31.71
N VAL A 543 -9.83 -23.28 -31.85
CA VAL A 543 -10.39 -22.51 -32.97
C VAL A 543 -9.28 -21.72 -33.66
N SER A 544 -9.12 -21.89 -34.97
CA SER A 544 -8.14 -21.14 -35.74
C SER A 544 -8.61 -19.70 -35.96
N LEU A 545 -7.69 -18.73 -35.82
CA LEU A 545 -8.00 -17.31 -35.97
C LEU A 545 -8.16 -16.92 -37.45
N TRP A 546 -8.98 -15.91 -37.72
CA TRP A 546 -8.95 -15.27 -39.04
C TRP A 546 -7.64 -14.48 -39.24
N PRO A 547 -7.20 -14.27 -40.49
CA PRO A 547 -5.97 -13.53 -40.79
C PRO A 547 -5.91 -12.15 -40.11
N GLU A 548 -6.99 -11.38 -40.16
CA GLU A 548 -7.10 -10.04 -39.53
C GLU A 548 -6.92 -10.10 -37.99
N GLN A 549 -7.45 -11.14 -37.34
CA GLN A 549 -7.27 -11.32 -35.89
C GLN A 549 -5.84 -11.74 -35.55
N GLN A 550 -5.24 -12.58 -36.40
CA GLN A 550 -3.88 -13.07 -36.23
C GLN A 550 -2.88 -11.91 -36.36
N GLU A 551 -3.06 -11.03 -37.34
CA GLU A 551 -2.25 -9.82 -37.54
C GLU A 551 -2.30 -8.90 -36.32
N LEU A 552 -3.52 -8.49 -35.89
CA LEU A 552 -3.71 -7.64 -34.71
C LEU A 552 -3.11 -8.26 -33.43
N MET A 553 -3.24 -9.58 -33.27
CA MET A 553 -2.64 -10.29 -32.15
C MET A 553 -1.11 -10.20 -32.22
N LEU A 554 -0.51 -10.55 -33.36
CA LEU A 554 0.93 -10.56 -33.55
C LEU A 554 1.55 -9.17 -33.37
N ASP A 555 0.89 -8.11 -33.83
CA ASP A 555 1.36 -6.74 -33.65
C ASP A 555 1.47 -6.37 -32.18
N HIS A 556 0.42 -6.63 -31.40
CA HIS A 556 0.43 -6.36 -29.96
C HIS A 556 1.39 -7.29 -29.20
N GLU A 557 1.57 -8.53 -29.65
CA GLU A 557 2.60 -9.43 -29.13
C GLU A 557 4.00 -8.87 -29.34
N GLN A 558 4.30 -8.32 -30.53
CA GLN A 558 5.60 -7.72 -30.84
C GLN A 558 5.87 -6.49 -29.96
N GLN A 559 4.88 -5.62 -29.76
CA GLN A 559 5.00 -4.47 -28.86
C GLN A 559 5.26 -4.90 -27.41
N ALA A 560 4.53 -5.92 -26.94
CA ALA A 560 4.76 -6.49 -25.62
C ALA A 560 6.16 -7.12 -25.49
N ALA A 561 6.64 -7.81 -26.52
CA ALA A 561 7.97 -8.42 -26.56
C ALA A 561 9.08 -7.35 -26.51
N ALA A 562 8.94 -6.26 -27.27
CA ALA A 562 9.90 -5.15 -27.28
C ALA A 562 10.05 -4.51 -25.89
N ILE A 563 8.93 -4.27 -25.19
CA ILE A 563 8.94 -3.76 -23.81
C ILE A 563 9.55 -4.79 -22.86
N ALA A 564 9.18 -6.07 -22.98
CA ALA A 564 9.72 -7.14 -22.13
C ALA A 564 11.25 -7.31 -22.30
N ALA A 565 11.78 -7.11 -23.51
CA ALA A 565 13.21 -7.15 -23.81
C ALA A 565 13.97 -6.02 -23.09
N ARG A 566 13.42 -4.81 -23.02
CA ARG A 566 13.98 -3.71 -22.19
C ARG A 566 14.07 -4.11 -20.72
N GLY A 567 13.06 -4.85 -20.24
CA GLY A 567 12.99 -5.42 -18.90
C GLY A 567 14.10 -6.43 -18.57
N ARG A 568 14.76 -7.03 -19.58
CA ARG A 568 15.93 -7.89 -19.38
C ARG A 568 17.21 -7.07 -19.09
N LYS A 569 17.34 -5.90 -19.70
CA LYS A 569 18.51 -5.01 -19.57
C LYS A 569 18.42 -4.11 -18.33
N ARG A 570 17.22 -3.59 -18.02
CA ARG A 570 16.97 -2.72 -16.85
C ARG A 570 15.58 -2.93 -16.26
N PRO A 571 15.34 -2.54 -14.99
CA PRO A 571 13.99 -2.48 -14.45
C PRO A 571 13.07 -1.60 -15.31
N LEU A 572 11.85 -2.08 -15.57
CA LEU A 572 10.84 -1.30 -16.28
C LEU A 572 10.30 -0.17 -15.42
N THR A 573 9.99 0.95 -16.07
CA THR A 573 9.23 2.06 -15.47
C THR A 573 7.77 1.67 -15.24
N PRO A 574 7.02 2.36 -14.36
CA PRO A 574 5.60 2.12 -14.18
C PRO A 574 4.79 2.23 -15.48
N GLN A 575 5.13 3.19 -16.34
CA GLN A 575 4.48 3.40 -17.65
C GLN A 575 4.75 2.23 -18.61
N GLU A 576 6.00 1.77 -18.69
CA GLU A 576 6.33 0.59 -19.52
C GLU A 576 5.61 -0.66 -19.02
N LEU A 577 5.44 -0.82 -17.70
CA LEU A 577 4.69 -1.93 -17.15
C LEU A 577 3.19 -1.85 -17.50
N GLU A 578 2.62 -0.64 -17.51
CA GLU A 578 1.24 -0.40 -17.92
C GLU A 578 1.03 -0.67 -19.41
N GLN A 579 1.95 -0.18 -20.26
CA GLN A 579 1.94 -0.46 -21.70
C GLN A 579 2.08 -1.96 -21.99
N LEU A 580 2.97 -2.66 -21.28
CA LEU A 580 3.11 -4.11 -21.40
C LEU A 580 1.80 -4.82 -21.06
N ALA A 581 1.17 -4.45 -19.94
CA ALA A 581 -0.11 -5.03 -19.53
C ALA A 581 -1.23 -4.74 -20.54
N MET A 582 -1.25 -3.54 -21.11
CA MET A 582 -2.19 -3.13 -22.16
C MET A 582 -2.01 -3.99 -23.41
N HIS A 583 -0.80 -4.09 -23.97
CA HIS A 583 -0.56 -4.88 -25.19
C HIS A 583 -0.89 -6.36 -25.01
N LEU A 584 -0.54 -6.95 -23.86
CA LEU A 584 -0.94 -8.32 -23.54
C LEU A 584 -2.47 -8.49 -23.47
N GLN A 585 -3.20 -7.46 -23.02
CA GLN A 585 -4.65 -7.50 -22.98
C GLN A 585 -5.28 -7.32 -24.37
N LEU A 586 -4.71 -6.47 -25.21
CA LEU A 586 -5.15 -6.25 -26.60
C LEU A 586 -4.92 -7.50 -27.46
N ALA A 587 -3.76 -8.16 -27.34
CA ALA A 587 -3.50 -9.43 -28.01
C ALA A 587 -4.56 -10.50 -27.67
N ARG A 588 -5.02 -10.56 -26.41
CA ARG A 588 -6.14 -11.43 -26.00
C ARG A 588 -7.48 -11.03 -26.59
N MET A 589 -7.77 -9.72 -26.65
CA MET A 589 -8.99 -9.23 -27.29
C MET A 589 -9.02 -9.61 -28.78
N ALA A 590 -7.86 -9.56 -29.46
CA ALA A 590 -7.75 -9.93 -30.86
C ALA A 590 -8.09 -11.41 -31.09
N CYS A 591 -7.70 -12.30 -30.16
CA CYS A 591 -8.08 -13.71 -30.17
C CYS A 591 -9.60 -13.95 -30.08
N ASN A 592 -10.34 -12.99 -29.50
CA ASN A 592 -11.79 -13.09 -29.36
C ASN A 592 -12.54 -12.56 -30.59
N ALA A 593 -12.25 -11.32 -31.01
CA ALA A 593 -12.76 -10.73 -32.24
C ALA A 593 -11.95 -9.47 -32.61
N ALA A 594 -11.65 -9.28 -33.90
CA ALA A 594 -10.96 -8.09 -34.40
C ALA A 594 -11.77 -6.80 -34.12
N SER A 595 -13.09 -6.89 -34.24
CA SER A 595 -14.02 -5.78 -33.98
C SER A 595 -14.05 -5.27 -32.53
N LEU A 596 -13.38 -5.96 -31.59
CA LEU A 596 -13.15 -5.45 -30.24
C LEU A 596 -12.05 -4.38 -30.18
N LEU A 597 -11.14 -4.36 -31.15
CA LEU A 597 -10.04 -3.41 -31.24
C LEU A 597 -10.30 -2.34 -32.31
N ASP A 598 -10.79 -2.77 -33.47
CA ASP A 598 -11.14 -1.88 -34.56
C ASP A 598 -12.63 -1.99 -34.91
N PRO A 599 -13.45 -0.98 -34.61
CA PRO A 599 -14.87 -0.98 -34.97
C PRO A 599 -15.15 -1.14 -36.47
N ARG A 600 -14.16 -0.90 -37.35
CA ARG A 600 -14.25 -1.07 -38.81
C ARG A 600 -13.98 -2.51 -39.26
N ALA A 601 -13.33 -3.31 -38.41
CA ALA A 601 -13.01 -4.70 -38.70
C ALA A 601 -14.27 -5.56 -38.87
N ARG A 602 -14.09 -6.75 -39.46
CA ARG A 602 -15.20 -7.69 -39.68
C ARG A 602 -15.93 -7.99 -38.36
N LYS A 603 -17.26 -7.88 -38.38
CA LYS A 603 -18.11 -8.30 -37.25
C LYS A 603 -18.16 -9.83 -37.17
N GLY A 604 -18.09 -10.36 -35.96
CA GLY A 604 -18.03 -11.81 -35.69
C GLY A 604 -16.61 -12.29 -35.40
N SER A 605 -16.47 -13.60 -35.22
CA SER A 605 -15.17 -14.28 -35.10
C SER A 605 -15.35 -15.80 -35.21
N PRO A 606 -14.27 -16.55 -35.50
CA PRO A 606 -14.27 -18.02 -35.49
C PRO A 606 -14.79 -18.60 -34.17
N LYS A 607 -14.48 -17.97 -33.03
CA LYS A 607 -14.98 -18.42 -31.72
C LYS A 607 -16.49 -18.27 -31.59
N LEU A 608 -17.08 -17.22 -32.18
CA LEU A 608 -18.52 -17.03 -32.18
C LEU A 608 -19.22 -18.00 -33.16
N GLU A 609 -18.55 -18.40 -34.24
CA GLU A 609 -19.02 -19.46 -35.13
C GLU A 609 -19.01 -20.81 -34.43
N GLU A 610 -17.93 -21.14 -33.71
CA GLU A 610 -17.88 -22.35 -32.88
C GLU A 610 -18.90 -22.31 -31.75
N PHE A 611 -19.07 -21.16 -31.09
CA PHE A 611 -20.10 -20.96 -30.09
C PHE A 611 -21.50 -21.19 -30.65
N ALA A 612 -21.79 -20.76 -31.89
CA ALA A 612 -23.08 -21.01 -32.53
C ALA A 612 -23.35 -22.53 -32.66
N ARG A 613 -22.37 -23.30 -33.15
CA ARG A 613 -22.46 -24.76 -33.25
C ARG A 613 -22.72 -25.42 -31.89
N LEU A 614 -21.99 -24.99 -30.86
CA LEU A 614 -22.18 -25.49 -29.50
C LEU A 614 -23.56 -25.15 -28.92
N VAL A 615 -24.12 -23.98 -29.26
CA VAL A 615 -25.47 -23.61 -28.83
C VAL A 615 -26.52 -24.46 -29.54
N GLU A 616 -26.36 -24.72 -30.83
CA GLU A 616 -27.22 -25.65 -31.58
C GLU A 616 -27.19 -27.04 -30.94
N ASP A 617 -26.02 -27.65 -30.77
CA ASP A 617 -25.87 -28.98 -30.19
C ASP A 617 -26.45 -29.08 -28.76
N VAL A 618 -26.12 -28.12 -27.89
CA VAL A 618 -26.45 -28.21 -26.46
C VAL A 618 -27.87 -27.73 -26.17
N CYS A 619 -28.29 -26.61 -26.74
CA CYS A 619 -29.52 -25.92 -26.38
C CYS A 619 -30.68 -26.26 -27.32
N VAL A 620 -30.43 -26.33 -28.63
CA VAL A 620 -31.48 -26.59 -29.63
C VAL A 620 -31.74 -28.09 -29.72
N ASP A 621 -30.71 -28.89 -30.01
CA ASP A 621 -30.84 -30.34 -30.19
C ASP A 621 -30.92 -31.08 -28.85
N GLY A 622 -30.02 -30.74 -27.92
CA GLY A 622 -29.95 -31.37 -26.60
C GLY A 622 -30.98 -30.85 -25.58
N GLY A 623 -31.61 -29.69 -25.84
CA GLY A 623 -32.58 -29.05 -24.95
C GLY A 623 -32.03 -28.61 -23.58
N GLN A 624 -30.71 -28.67 -23.38
CA GLN A 624 -30.03 -28.41 -22.11
C GLN A 624 -29.84 -26.91 -21.86
N LYS A 625 -29.64 -26.54 -20.59
CA LYS A 625 -29.29 -25.16 -20.20
C LYS A 625 -27.78 -25.00 -20.06
N ALA A 626 -27.23 -23.93 -20.61
CA ALA A 626 -25.81 -23.63 -20.56
C ALA A 626 -25.51 -22.26 -19.93
N VAL A 627 -24.40 -22.19 -19.18
CA VAL A 627 -23.87 -20.95 -18.61
C VAL A 627 -22.65 -20.53 -19.41
N VAL A 628 -22.68 -19.32 -19.97
CA VAL A 628 -21.65 -18.78 -20.84
C VAL A 628 -20.89 -17.68 -20.13
N PHE A 629 -19.57 -17.83 -20.01
CA PHE A 629 -18.70 -16.85 -19.37
C PHE A 629 -17.83 -16.10 -20.36
N SER A 630 -17.76 -14.78 -20.20
CA SER A 630 -16.74 -13.94 -20.85
C SER A 630 -16.19 -12.85 -19.92
N GLN A 631 -14.91 -12.53 -20.03
CA GLN A 631 -14.27 -11.40 -19.36
C GLN A 631 -14.69 -10.05 -19.96
N PHE A 632 -15.11 -10.04 -21.22
CA PHE A 632 -15.38 -8.83 -21.99
C PHE A 632 -16.88 -8.67 -22.21
N GLU A 633 -17.48 -7.60 -21.66
CA GLU A 633 -18.93 -7.35 -21.82
C GLU A 633 -19.34 -7.20 -23.28
N VAL A 634 -18.49 -6.56 -24.09
CA VAL A 634 -18.75 -6.38 -25.53
C VAL A 634 -18.79 -7.73 -26.25
N PHE A 635 -17.83 -8.62 -25.96
CA PHE A 635 -17.80 -9.96 -26.56
C PHE A 635 -18.98 -10.83 -26.09
N GLN A 636 -19.36 -10.71 -24.82
CA GLN A 636 -20.58 -11.32 -24.29
C GLN A 636 -21.83 -10.84 -25.05
N ARG A 637 -21.92 -9.54 -25.37
CA ARG A 637 -23.03 -9.00 -26.16
C ARG A 637 -23.03 -9.58 -27.58
N MET A 638 -21.87 -9.70 -28.22
CA MET A 638 -21.77 -10.35 -29.54
C MET A 638 -22.21 -11.81 -29.49
N ALA A 639 -21.87 -12.55 -28.42
CA ALA A 639 -22.37 -13.92 -28.21
C ALA A 639 -23.89 -13.96 -27.96
N ALA A 640 -24.45 -12.96 -27.30
CA ALA A 640 -25.91 -12.83 -27.15
C ALA A 640 -26.61 -12.58 -28.49
N GLU A 641 -26.00 -11.78 -29.38
CA GLU A 641 -26.50 -11.60 -30.76
C GLU A 641 -26.46 -12.91 -31.57
N VAL A 642 -25.54 -13.84 -31.27
CA VAL A 642 -25.57 -15.20 -31.84
C VAL A 642 -26.81 -15.95 -31.35
N ALA A 643 -27.11 -15.88 -30.05
CA ALA A 643 -28.30 -16.52 -29.48
C ALA A 643 -29.60 -15.94 -30.04
N ASP A 644 -29.66 -14.62 -30.27
CA ASP A 644 -30.81 -13.96 -30.92
C ASP A 644 -31.03 -14.49 -32.36
N ARG A 645 -29.96 -14.74 -33.12
CA ARG A 645 -30.06 -15.31 -34.49
C ARG A 645 -30.52 -16.77 -34.50
N LEU A 646 -30.21 -17.52 -33.44
CA LEU A 646 -30.61 -18.91 -33.27
C LEU A 646 -31.97 -19.06 -32.58
N ASP A 647 -32.66 -17.95 -32.27
CA ASP A 647 -33.93 -17.91 -31.54
C ASP A 647 -33.86 -18.61 -30.17
N VAL A 648 -32.73 -18.49 -29.47
CA VAL A 648 -32.51 -19.11 -28.15
C VAL A 648 -32.64 -18.07 -27.04
N GLY A 649 -33.63 -18.25 -26.17
CA GLY A 649 -33.86 -17.34 -25.04
C GLY A 649 -32.69 -17.30 -24.05
N TYR A 650 -32.35 -16.10 -23.57
CA TYR A 650 -31.22 -15.90 -22.66
C TYR A 650 -31.44 -14.81 -21.61
N VAL A 651 -30.58 -14.82 -20.60
CA VAL A 651 -30.39 -13.71 -19.65
C VAL A 651 -28.93 -13.26 -19.61
N ARG A 652 -28.70 -11.98 -19.34
CA ARG A 652 -27.36 -11.40 -19.23
C ARG A 652 -27.13 -10.79 -17.86
N LEU A 653 -26.03 -11.21 -17.22
CA LEU A 653 -25.55 -10.66 -15.97
C LEU A 653 -24.17 -10.04 -16.15
N HIS A 654 -24.08 -8.74 -15.86
CA HIS A 654 -22.84 -7.98 -15.88
C HIS A 654 -22.77 -7.02 -14.68
N GLY A 655 -21.62 -6.36 -14.47
CA GLY A 655 -21.38 -5.50 -13.31
C GLY A 655 -22.36 -4.32 -13.16
N GLY A 656 -22.97 -3.87 -14.26
CA GLY A 656 -23.96 -2.79 -14.28
C GLY A 656 -25.36 -3.20 -13.79
N VAL A 657 -25.64 -4.50 -13.63
CA VAL A 657 -26.95 -4.97 -13.16
C VAL A 657 -27.10 -4.71 -11.64
N PRO A 658 -28.11 -3.91 -11.22
CA PRO A 658 -28.34 -3.62 -9.80
C PRO A 658 -28.57 -4.90 -8.99
N SER A 659 -28.06 -4.95 -7.75
CA SER A 659 -28.09 -6.17 -6.91
C SER A 659 -29.51 -6.74 -6.71
N HIS A 660 -30.53 -5.90 -6.60
CA HIS A 660 -31.92 -6.34 -6.38
C HIS A 660 -32.54 -7.01 -7.62
N LYS A 661 -32.05 -6.72 -8.84
CA LYS A 661 -32.55 -7.34 -10.08
C LYS A 661 -31.91 -8.69 -10.40
N ARG A 662 -30.78 -9.02 -9.75
CA ARG A 662 -30.03 -10.25 -10.03
C ARG A 662 -30.81 -11.53 -9.72
N GLY A 663 -31.65 -11.50 -8.68
CA GLY A 663 -32.52 -12.63 -8.32
C GLY A 663 -33.49 -13.00 -9.43
N ALA A 664 -34.18 -12.01 -9.99
CA ALA A 664 -35.15 -12.22 -11.07
C ALA A 664 -34.52 -12.83 -12.35
N LEU A 665 -33.27 -12.49 -12.67
CA LEU A 665 -32.56 -13.10 -13.81
C LEU A 665 -32.29 -14.60 -13.57
N ILE A 666 -31.95 -14.97 -12.34
CA ILE A 666 -31.71 -16.36 -11.95
C ILE A 666 -33.02 -17.15 -11.94
N GLU A 667 -34.09 -16.55 -11.42
CA GLU A 667 -35.43 -17.15 -11.42
C GLU A 667 -35.92 -17.39 -12.83
N ARG A 668 -35.82 -16.39 -13.73
CA ARG A 668 -36.15 -16.57 -15.14
C ARG A 668 -35.34 -17.71 -15.75
N PHE A 669 -34.01 -17.69 -15.63
CA PHE A 669 -33.20 -18.76 -16.20
C PHE A 669 -33.46 -20.14 -15.59
N ARG A 670 -33.93 -20.23 -14.33
CA ARG A 670 -34.30 -21.50 -13.72
C ARG A 670 -35.66 -22.00 -14.24
N ASP A 671 -36.67 -21.14 -14.18
CA ASP A 671 -38.09 -21.51 -14.28
C ASP A 671 -38.65 -21.40 -15.70
N ASP A 672 -38.08 -20.53 -16.55
CA ASP A 672 -38.47 -20.36 -17.96
C ASP A 672 -37.84 -21.48 -18.82
N PRO A 673 -38.64 -22.35 -19.47
CA PRO A 673 -38.13 -23.42 -20.33
C PRO A 673 -37.41 -22.92 -21.58
N ASP A 674 -37.82 -21.76 -22.11
CA ASP A 674 -37.31 -21.15 -23.34
C ASP A 674 -36.02 -20.37 -23.10
N CYS A 675 -35.75 -20.03 -21.83
CA CYS A 675 -34.48 -19.44 -21.41
C CYS A 675 -33.41 -20.53 -21.20
N LYS A 676 -32.62 -20.80 -22.24
CA LYS A 676 -31.57 -21.83 -22.25
C LYS A 676 -30.17 -21.32 -21.95
N LEU A 677 -29.90 -20.03 -22.12
CA LEU A 677 -28.57 -19.45 -21.94
C LEU A 677 -28.50 -18.43 -20.79
N PHE A 678 -27.44 -18.55 -19.97
CA PHE A 678 -27.10 -17.56 -18.95
C PHE A 678 -25.72 -16.97 -19.22
N PHE A 679 -25.67 -15.72 -19.67
CA PHE A 679 -24.41 -15.03 -19.89
C PHE A 679 -23.95 -14.32 -18.61
N SER A 680 -22.72 -14.56 -18.19
CA SER A 680 -22.13 -13.91 -17.00
C SER A 680 -20.73 -13.37 -17.28
N THR A 681 -20.45 -12.15 -16.82
CA THR A 681 -19.08 -11.68 -16.69
C THR A 681 -18.47 -12.05 -15.33
N ASP A 682 -17.15 -11.95 -15.20
CA ASP A 682 -16.45 -12.19 -13.93
C ASP A 682 -16.98 -11.27 -12.80
N ALA A 683 -17.39 -10.05 -13.14
CA ALA A 683 -17.97 -9.08 -12.20
C ALA A 683 -19.40 -9.43 -11.75
N GLY A 684 -20.13 -10.20 -12.56
CA GLY A 684 -21.48 -10.71 -12.25
C GLY A 684 -21.48 -12.07 -11.54
N GLY A 685 -20.45 -12.89 -11.76
CA GLY A 685 -20.44 -14.32 -11.42
C GLY A 685 -20.01 -14.71 -10.00
N VAL A 686 -19.66 -13.75 -9.13
CA VAL A 686 -19.22 -14.08 -7.76
C VAL A 686 -20.44 -14.36 -6.88
N GLY A 687 -20.60 -15.62 -6.47
CA GLY A 687 -21.60 -16.01 -5.48
C GLY A 687 -22.97 -16.37 -6.04
N LEU A 688 -23.01 -16.99 -7.22
CA LEU A 688 -24.27 -17.49 -7.79
C LEU A 688 -24.36 -19.01 -7.71
N ASN A 689 -25.59 -19.49 -7.58
CA ASN A 689 -25.94 -20.91 -7.54
C ASN A 689 -26.62 -21.24 -8.87
N LEU A 690 -25.89 -21.83 -9.82
CA LEU A 690 -26.34 -22.10 -11.19
C LEU A 690 -26.44 -23.61 -11.49
N GLN A 691 -26.66 -24.45 -10.47
CA GLN A 691 -26.69 -25.91 -10.62
C GLN A 691 -27.89 -26.47 -11.42
N PHE A 692 -28.74 -25.60 -11.99
CA PHE A 692 -29.80 -25.99 -12.93
C PHE A 692 -29.32 -26.03 -14.38
N ALA A 693 -28.09 -25.61 -14.67
CA ALA A 693 -27.41 -25.86 -15.94
C ALA A 693 -26.57 -27.14 -15.87
N SER A 694 -26.36 -27.77 -17.02
CA SER A 694 -25.48 -28.95 -17.19
C SER A 694 -24.23 -28.63 -18.00
N THR A 695 -24.20 -27.50 -18.71
CA THR A 695 -23.06 -27.09 -19.54
C THR A 695 -22.50 -25.73 -19.11
N VAL A 696 -21.18 -25.62 -19.07
CA VAL A 696 -20.44 -24.37 -18.82
C VAL A 696 -19.58 -24.09 -20.05
N ILE A 697 -19.79 -22.96 -20.72
CA ILE A 697 -19.02 -22.55 -21.89
C ILE A 697 -18.16 -21.34 -21.52
N ASN A 698 -16.85 -21.47 -21.62
CA ASN A 698 -15.90 -20.36 -21.46
C ASN A 698 -15.46 -19.90 -22.85
N LEU A 699 -15.79 -18.66 -23.20
CA LEU A 699 -15.44 -18.10 -24.51
C LEU A 699 -13.95 -17.75 -24.62
N GLU A 700 -13.27 -17.57 -23.48
CA GLU A 700 -11.84 -17.33 -23.43
C GLU A 700 -11.19 -17.84 -22.14
N TYR A 701 -9.87 -18.06 -22.21
CA TYR A 701 -9.07 -18.52 -21.08
C TYR A 701 -8.68 -17.33 -20.14
N PRO A 702 -9.04 -17.35 -18.85
CA PRO A 702 -8.68 -16.26 -17.93
C PRO A 702 -7.21 -16.32 -17.50
N TRP A 703 -6.58 -15.15 -17.28
CA TRP A 703 -5.20 -15.04 -16.75
C TRP A 703 -4.95 -15.74 -15.41
N ASN A 704 -6.01 -16.04 -14.65
CA ASN A 704 -5.93 -16.73 -13.37
C ASN A 704 -6.78 -18.01 -13.44
N PRO A 705 -6.17 -19.22 -13.35
CA PRO A 705 -6.89 -20.49 -13.36
C PRO A 705 -7.93 -20.61 -12.24
N ALA A 706 -7.73 -19.91 -11.12
CA ALA A 706 -8.70 -19.86 -10.04
C ALA A 706 -10.05 -19.30 -10.52
N VAL A 707 -10.04 -18.35 -11.46
CA VAL A 707 -11.28 -17.78 -12.03
C VAL A 707 -12.03 -18.85 -12.83
N LEU A 708 -11.33 -19.68 -13.59
CA LEU A 708 -11.95 -20.78 -14.35
C LEU A 708 -12.61 -21.80 -13.42
N GLU A 709 -11.90 -22.26 -12.38
CA GLU A 709 -12.47 -23.17 -11.38
C GLU A 709 -13.61 -22.51 -10.59
N GLN A 710 -13.57 -21.19 -10.36
CA GLN A 710 -14.66 -20.42 -9.77
C GLN A 710 -15.91 -20.43 -10.64
N ARG A 711 -15.77 -20.27 -11.96
CA ARG A 711 -16.87 -20.33 -12.94
C ARG A 711 -17.50 -21.72 -12.96
N ILE A 712 -16.67 -22.75 -13.09
CA ILE A 712 -17.11 -24.16 -13.12
C ILE A 712 -17.82 -24.53 -11.82
N GLY A 713 -17.29 -24.11 -10.67
CA GLY A 713 -17.89 -24.33 -9.35
C GLY A 713 -19.26 -23.67 -9.13
N ARG A 714 -19.74 -22.80 -10.04
CA ARG A 714 -21.12 -22.26 -9.99
C ARG A 714 -22.16 -23.29 -10.44
N VAL A 715 -21.77 -24.19 -11.34
CA VAL A 715 -22.62 -25.22 -11.94
C VAL A 715 -22.28 -26.60 -11.40
N HIS A 716 -20.99 -26.97 -11.39
CA HIS A 716 -20.50 -28.23 -10.84
C HIS A 716 -20.28 -28.10 -9.32
N ARG A 717 -21.35 -28.32 -8.57
CA ARG A 717 -21.43 -28.17 -7.12
C ARG A 717 -22.46 -29.13 -6.52
N LEU A 718 -22.44 -29.26 -5.19
CA LEU A 718 -23.45 -30.05 -4.48
C LEU A 718 -24.87 -29.62 -4.84
N GLY A 719 -25.71 -30.61 -5.16
CA GLY A 719 -27.08 -30.42 -5.65
C GLY A 719 -27.23 -30.51 -7.17
N GLN A 720 -26.12 -30.54 -7.91
CA GLN A 720 -26.11 -30.93 -9.32
C GLN A 720 -26.49 -32.41 -9.44
N LYS A 721 -27.34 -32.75 -10.40
CA LYS A 721 -27.82 -34.13 -10.65
C LYS A 721 -27.30 -34.68 -11.97
N ASN A 722 -26.98 -33.81 -12.92
CA ASN A 722 -26.53 -34.19 -14.25
C ASN A 722 -24.99 -34.11 -14.33
N PRO A 723 -24.35 -34.93 -15.17
CA PRO A 723 -22.96 -34.70 -15.56
C PRO A 723 -22.78 -33.27 -16.06
N VAL A 724 -21.66 -32.64 -15.69
CA VAL A 724 -21.36 -31.27 -16.09
C VAL A 724 -20.32 -31.26 -17.20
N HIS A 725 -20.70 -30.73 -18.35
CA HIS A 725 -19.82 -30.49 -19.48
C HIS A 725 -19.19 -29.11 -19.35
N VAL A 726 -17.86 -29.07 -19.23
CA VAL A 726 -17.09 -27.83 -19.20
C VAL A 726 -16.42 -27.67 -20.55
N ILE A 727 -16.86 -26.69 -21.31
CA ILE A 727 -16.36 -26.36 -22.62
C ILE A 727 -15.48 -25.12 -22.52
N LEU A 728 -14.27 -25.20 -23.07
CA LEU A 728 -13.31 -24.12 -23.13
C LEU A 728 -12.91 -23.87 -24.58
N LEU A 729 -13.27 -22.70 -25.10
CA LEU A 729 -12.83 -22.23 -26.42
C LEU A 729 -11.44 -21.59 -26.30
N VAL A 730 -10.48 -22.08 -27.08
CA VAL A 730 -9.10 -21.58 -27.09
C VAL A 730 -8.69 -21.29 -28.53
N ALA A 731 -8.15 -20.10 -28.78
CA ALA A 731 -7.58 -19.81 -30.09
C ALA A 731 -6.28 -20.61 -30.34
N GLU A 732 -6.18 -21.27 -31.49
CA GLU A 732 -4.98 -22.02 -31.91
C GLU A 732 -3.79 -21.07 -32.13
N ASP A 733 -2.56 -21.55 -31.86
CA ASP A 733 -1.30 -20.83 -32.09
C ASP A 733 -1.27 -19.38 -31.58
N SER A 734 -2.08 -19.10 -30.57
CA SER A 734 -2.38 -17.75 -30.10
C SER A 734 -1.73 -17.42 -28.76
N THR A 735 -1.84 -16.16 -28.34
CA THR A 735 -1.51 -15.74 -26.99
C THR A 735 -2.22 -16.59 -25.93
N GLU A 736 -3.47 -17.02 -26.17
CA GLU A 736 -4.24 -17.81 -25.21
C GLU A 736 -3.65 -19.19 -24.94
N THR A 737 -3.23 -19.90 -26.00
CA THR A 737 -2.61 -21.24 -25.86
C THR A 737 -1.29 -21.17 -25.09
N ARG A 738 -0.53 -20.08 -25.25
CA ARG A 738 0.70 -19.87 -24.47
C ARG A 738 0.40 -19.51 -23.01
N ILE A 739 -0.61 -18.66 -22.77
CA ILE A 739 -1.09 -18.34 -21.41
C ILE A 739 -1.50 -19.61 -20.66
N GLU A 740 -2.30 -20.46 -21.31
CA GLU A 740 -2.76 -21.73 -20.74
C GLU A 740 -1.58 -22.63 -20.35
N ARG A 741 -0.58 -22.81 -21.23
CA ARG A 741 0.62 -23.62 -20.96
C ARG A 741 1.37 -23.16 -19.71
N ILE A 742 1.59 -21.85 -19.59
CA ILE A 742 2.30 -21.24 -18.44
C ILE A 742 1.50 -21.43 -17.16
N LEU A 743 0.19 -21.21 -17.22
CA LEU A 743 -0.69 -21.32 -16.07
C LEU A 743 -0.89 -22.76 -15.60
N GLY A 744 -0.89 -23.73 -16.52
CA GLY A 744 -0.91 -25.16 -16.20
C GLY A 744 0.30 -25.59 -15.37
N ALA A 745 1.51 -25.22 -15.80
CA ALA A 745 2.74 -25.49 -15.06
C ALA A 745 2.73 -24.85 -13.65
N LYS A 746 2.23 -23.61 -13.53
CA LYS A 746 2.12 -22.88 -12.26
C LYS A 746 1.13 -23.53 -11.28
N ARG A 747 0.02 -24.10 -11.76
CA ARG A 747 -1.03 -24.70 -10.91
C ARG A 747 -0.53 -25.97 -10.20
N GLY A 748 0.19 -26.84 -10.90
CA GLY A 748 0.75 -28.07 -10.33
C GLY A 748 1.72 -27.82 -9.19
N LEU A 749 2.59 -26.80 -9.34
CA LEU A 749 3.60 -26.43 -8.33
C LEU A 749 2.97 -25.94 -7.01
N PHE A 750 1.91 -25.14 -7.10
CA PHE A 750 1.29 -24.55 -5.92
C PHE A 750 0.32 -25.49 -5.19
N GLN A 751 -0.36 -26.39 -5.91
CA GLN A 751 -1.13 -27.43 -5.26
C GLN A 751 -0.22 -28.40 -4.49
N ALA A 752 0.93 -28.77 -5.06
CA ALA A 752 1.92 -29.63 -4.38
C ALA A 752 2.46 -29.02 -3.06
N ALA A 753 2.48 -27.70 -2.93
CA ALA A 753 2.95 -27.05 -1.70
C ALA A 753 1.98 -27.22 -0.51
N ILE A 754 0.68 -27.33 -0.76
CA ILE A 754 -0.36 -27.28 0.28
C ILE A 754 -1.17 -28.56 0.44
N LEU A 755 -1.14 -29.48 -0.53
CA LEU A 755 -1.87 -30.75 -0.44
C LEU A 755 -1.21 -31.66 0.60
N PRO A 756 -1.97 -32.23 1.55
CA PRO A 756 -1.42 -33.05 2.63
C PRO A 756 -0.55 -34.22 2.15
N ASP A 757 -0.94 -34.86 1.05
CA ASP A 757 -0.30 -36.08 0.54
C ASP A 757 0.79 -35.82 -0.52
N ALA A 758 1.16 -34.55 -0.75
CA ALA A 758 2.22 -34.22 -1.69
C ALA A 758 3.60 -34.64 -1.14
N SER A 759 4.40 -35.30 -1.98
CA SER A 759 5.77 -35.71 -1.67
C SER A 759 6.83 -34.65 -2.00
N VAL A 760 6.44 -33.57 -2.68
CA VAL A 760 7.36 -32.52 -3.12
C VAL A 760 7.80 -31.64 -1.95
N ASP A 761 9.11 -31.46 -1.80
CA ASP A 761 9.72 -30.65 -0.74
C ASP A 761 10.37 -29.35 -1.25
N GLU A 762 10.81 -29.34 -2.51
CA GLU A 762 11.40 -28.18 -3.18
C GLU A 762 10.72 -27.90 -4.52
N VAL A 763 10.54 -26.62 -4.84
CA VAL A 763 9.81 -26.16 -6.03
C VAL A 763 10.47 -24.90 -6.59
N GLN A 764 10.78 -24.85 -7.87
CA GLN A 764 11.17 -23.60 -8.53
C GLN A 764 9.93 -22.73 -8.78
N ALA A 765 10.01 -21.43 -8.46
CA ALA A 765 8.87 -20.53 -8.56
C ALA A 765 8.82 -19.88 -9.96
N PRO A 766 7.68 -19.93 -10.67
CA PRO A 766 7.51 -19.15 -11.89
C PRO A 766 7.54 -17.65 -11.53
N GLN A 767 8.36 -16.88 -12.26
CA GLN A 767 8.54 -15.46 -11.97
C GLN A 767 7.29 -14.63 -12.41
N SER A 768 7.32 -13.30 -12.20
CA SER A 768 6.19 -12.35 -12.36
C SER A 768 5.54 -12.24 -13.77
N CYS A 769 4.60 -11.30 -13.97
CA CYS A 769 4.07 -10.91 -15.31
C CYS A 769 5.17 -10.57 -16.34
N LEU A 770 6.31 -10.04 -15.91
CA LEU A 770 7.51 -9.88 -16.76
C LEU A 770 8.01 -11.22 -17.29
N SER A 771 7.95 -12.26 -16.48
CA SER A 771 8.29 -13.61 -16.91
C SER A 771 7.20 -14.23 -17.76
N LEU A 772 5.91 -13.91 -17.56
CA LEU A 772 4.87 -14.29 -18.51
C LEU A 772 5.19 -13.67 -19.87
N ALA A 773 5.45 -12.37 -19.98
CA ALA A 773 5.85 -11.79 -21.27
C ALA A 773 7.18 -12.37 -21.80
N GLN A 774 8.18 -12.58 -20.93
CA GLN A 774 9.45 -13.18 -21.34
C GLN A 774 9.33 -14.65 -21.76
N VAL A 775 8.40 -15.42 -21.16
CA VAL A 775 8.08 -16.83 -21.44
C VAL A 775 7.12 -16.97 -22.63
N LEU A 776 6.21 -16.01 -22.82
CA LEU A 776 5.27 -15.94 -23.95
C LEU A 776 5.99 -15.66 -25.28
N PHE A 777 7.18 -15.06 -25.23
CA PHE A 777 7.96 -14.61 -26.39
C PHE A 777 9.42 -15.11 -26.38
N VAL A 778 9.70 -16.31 -25.84
CA VAL A 778 11.08 -16.84 -25.72
C VAL A 778 11.74 -17.07 -27.07
N ASP A 779 11.00 -17.30 -28.15
CA ASP A 779 11.57 -17.86 -29.39
C ASP A 779 11.45 -16.95 -30.63
N ARG A 780 11.21 -15.64 -30.47
CA ARG A 780 11.39 -14.73 -31.60
C ARG A 780 12.70 -13.97 -31.44
N GLU A 781 13.70 -14.38 -32.23
CA GLU A 781 14.74 -13.48 -32.68
C GLU A 781 14.05 -12.21 -33.16
N VAL A 782 14.21 -11.13 -32.39
CA VAL A 782 13.89 -9.80 -32.87
C VAL A 782 14.88 -9.59 -34.00
N VAL A 783 14.40 -9.65 -35.25
CA VAL A 783 15.15 -9.15 -36.39
C VAL A 783 15.42 -7.68 -36.07
N GLU A 784 16.67 -7.36 -35.76
CA GLU A 784 17.15 -5.98 -35.70
C GLU A 784 17.03 -5.40 -37.11
N GLU A 785 15.88 -4.83 -37.45
CA GLU A 785 15.85 -3.81 -38.50
C GLU A 785 16.46 -2.54 -37.90
N THR A 786 17.74 -2.37 -38.23
CA THR A 786 18.53 -1.17 -38.05
C THR A 786 17.78 0.04 -38.62
N LEU A 787 17.31 0.92 -37.74
CA LEU A 787 17.05 2.31 -38.09
C LEU A 787 18.41 2.95 -38.42
N PRO A 788 18.64 3.45 -39.65
CA PRO A 788 19.92 4.07 -40.00
C PRO A 788 20.11 5.35 -39.17
N ALA A 789 21.34 5.51 -38.67
CA ALA A 789 21.78 6.65 -37.92
C ALA A 789 21.74 7.93 -38.77
N GLU A 790 21.03 8.96 -38.30
CA GLU A 790 21.17 10.33 -38.81
C GLU A 790 22.24 11.04 -37.97
N ASP A 791 23.48 11.01 -38.46
CA ASP A 791 24.53 11.93 -38.03
C ASP A 791 24.47 13.23 -38.85
N ALA A 792 24.93 14.29 -38.18
CA ALA A 792 24.86 15.70 -38.54
C ALA A 792 25.24 16.05 -39.99
N ALA A 793 24.48 17.00 -40.54
CA ALA A 793 24.81 17.71 -41.77
C ALA A 793 25.85 18.82 -41.51
N GLU A 794 26.91 18.83 -42.31
CA GLU A 794 27.62 20.04 -42.75
C GLU A 794 27.61 20.10 -44.30
N PRO A 795 27.68 21.31 -44.90
CA PRO A 795 27.02 21.61 -46.18
C PRO A 795 28.05 21.77 -47.35
N PRO A 796 27.70 22.36 -48.50
CA PRO A 796 27.44 21.65 -49.76
C PRO A 796 28.46 21.98 -50.87
N GLU A 797 28.70 21.07 -51.83
CA GLU A 797 29.34 21.42 -53.11
C GLU A 797 28.64 20.76 -54.31
N GLU A 798 27.94 21.61 -55.05
CA GLU A 798 27.95 21.79 -56.51
C GLU A 798 28.21 20.62 -57.49
N VAL A 799 27.24 20.49 -58.42
CA VAL A 799 27.41 20.34 -59.90
C VAL A 799 27.88 18.92 -60.35
N GLU A 800 27.29 18.19 -61.30
CA GLU A 800 26.81 18.53 -62.64
C GLU A 800 26.00 17.34 -63.22
N ARG A 801 25.01 17.68 -64.06
CA ARG A 801 24.52 17.01 -65.29
C ARG A 801 24.72 15.48 -65.47
N ALA A 802 23.64 14.78 -65.80
CA ALA A 802 23.25 14.46 -67.18
C ALA A 802 22.33 13.23 -67.27
N GLU A 803 21.24 13.42 -68.00
CA GLU A 803 20.73 12.54 -69.05
C GLU A 803 20.05 11.19 -68.70
N GLU A 804 18.73 11.25 -68.88
CA GLU A 804 18.00 10.58 -69.97
C GLU A 804 17.26 9.25 -69.73
N SER A 805 15.94 9.40 -69.95
CA SER A 805 15.04 8.53 -70.72
C SER A 805 14.52 7.29 -70.00
N SER A 806 13.25 7.28 -69.62
CA SER A 806 12.05 7.05 -70.44
C SER A 806 11.54 5.63 -70.14
N SER A 807 10.30 5.45 -69.72
CA SER A 807 9.19 5.40 -70.66
C SER A 807 7.84 5.55 -69.96
N GLN A 808 6.90 6.04 -70.78
CA GLN A 808 5.58 6.59 -70.51
C GLN A 808 4.51 5.52 -70.23
N GLU A 809 3.44 5.90 -69.54
CA GLU A 809 2.08 6.17 -70.09
C GLU A 809 1.22 6.69 -68.91
N ALA A 810 0.82 7.97 -68.84
CA ALA A 810 -0.11 8.76 -69.67
C ALA A 810 -1.60 8.42 -69.44
N GLY A 811 -2.33 9.41 -68.94
CA GLY A 811 -3.79 9.40 -68.78
C GLY A 811 -4.26 10.49 -67.81
N GLY A 812 -4.14 11.75 -68.21
CA GLY A 812 -4.55 12.91 -67.41
C GLY A 812 -6.03 13.27 -67.58
N GLU A 813 -6.53 14.12 -66.71
CA GLU A 813 -7.14 15.39 -67.12
C GLU A 813 -7.19 16.38 -65.95
N SER A 814 -7.07 17.63 -66.34
CA SER A 814 -6.61 18.80 -65.59
C SER A 814 -7.75 19.77 -65.29
N VAL A 815 -7.47 20.75 -64.42
CA VAL A 815 -7.56 22.21 -64.67
C VAL A 815 -8.08 23.02 -63.46
N SER A 816 -7.11 23.70 -62.85
CA SER A 816 -7.02 25.13 -62.50
C SER A 816 -7.85 25.80 -61.38
N THR A 817 -7.05 26.38 -60.48
CA THR A 817 -7.02 27.81 -60.05
C THR A 817 -8.11 28.37 -59.14
N GLY A 818 -7.62 28.94 -58.02
CA GLY A 818 -7.80 30.38 -57.82
C GLY A 818 -8.55 30.81 -56.55
N SER A 819 -7.78 31.29 -55.58
CA SER A 819 -8.01 32.55 -54.84
C SER A 819 -9.16 32.66 -53.82
N ARG A 820 -8.74 32.98 -52.57
CA ARG A 820 -9.44 33.77 -51.53
C ARG A 820 -10.21 34.98 -52.12
N PRO A 821 -11.25 35.56 -51.46
CA PRO A 821 -11.25 35.96 -50.04
C PRO A 821 -12.61 35.88 -49.28
N GLU A 822 -12.59 36.23 -47.99
CA GLU A 822 -13.78 36.55 -47.16
C GLU A 822 -14.65 37.68 -47.79
N PRO A 823 -15.94 37.80 -47.42
CA PRO A 823 -16.27 38.81 -46.40
C PRO A 823 -17.54 38.56 -45.54
N SER A 824 -17.53 39.18 -44.35
CA SER A 824 -18.60 39.92 -43.64
C SER A 824 -20.06 39.43 -43.52
N MET A 825 -20.53 39.46 -42.26
CA MET A 825 -21.89 39.47 -41.68
C MET A 825 -22.89 40.44 -42.35
N PRO A 826 -24.23 40.36 -42.10
CA PRO A 826 -24.83 41.17 -41.01
C PRO A 826 -26.19 40.70 -40.37
N HIS A 827 -26.55 41.38 -39.27
CA HIS A 827 -27.91 41.68 -38.71
C HIS A 827 -28.74 40.58 -37.97
N ALA A 828 -29.58 40.83 -36.94
CA ALA A 828 -29.98 42.01 -36.14
C ALA A 828 -30.91 41.63 -34.94
N ALA A 829 -31.13 42.61 -34.04
CA ALA A 829 -32.25 42.86 -33.07
C ALA A 829 -32.21 42.17 -31.67
N ALA A 830 -31.94 42.86 -30.55
CA ALA A 830 -32.69 43.90 -29.79
C ALA A 830 -33.77 43.26 -28.86
N VAL A 831 -33.97 43.60 -27.57
CA VAL A 831 -34.34 44.90 -26.98
C VAL A 831 -34.24 44.87 -25.42
N GLU A 832 -33.93 46.04 -24.84
CA GLU A 832 -34.22 46.61 -23.49
C GLU A 832 -33.39 46.31 -22.22
N SER A 833 -32.72 47.38 -21.75
CA SER A 833 -32.40 47.72 -20.35
C SER A 833 -33.46 48.68 -19.79
N PRO A 834 -33.42 49.03 -18.49
CA PRO A 834 -32.69 50.27 -18.15
C PRO A 834 -31.90 50.23 -16.84
N ALA A 835 -30.78 50.95 -16.84
CA ALA A 835 -30.05 51.43 -15.65
C ALA A 835 -30.76 52.65 -15.04
N PRO A 836 -30.30 53.15 -13.89
CA PRO A 836 -29.40 54.32 -13.92
C PRO A 836 -28.29 54.23 -12.85
N ASP A 837 -27.20 54.98 -12.84
CA ASP A 837 -26.44 55.79 -13.79
C ASP A 837 -25.18 56.28 -13.05
N ALA A 838 -24.15 56.65 -13.83
CA ALA A 838 -23.04 57.57 -13.53
C ALA A 838 -22.00 57.21 -12.42
N SER A 839 -20.70 57.47 -12.54
CA SER A 839 -19.80 57.90 -13.63
C SER A 839 -18.35 57.91 -13.10
N SER A 840 -17.42 57.39 -13.91
CA SER A 840 -16.02 57.80 -14.17
C SER A 840 -15.07 58.41 -13.09
N ARG A 841 -13.89 57.77 -13.01
CA ARG A 841 -12.51 58.21 -12.66
C ARG A 841 -12.12 59.65 -13.11
N PRO A 842 -11.01 60.33 -12.67
CA PRO A 842 -9.67 59.75 -12.35
C PRO A 842 -8.76 60.44 -11.28
N ALA A 843 -7.63 59.78 -11.00
CA ALA A 843 -6.28 60.23 -10.60
C ALA A 843 -6.01 61.43 -9.64
N THR A 844 -5.11 61.16 -8.69
CA THR A 844 -4.08 62.03 -8.03
C THR A 844 -4.51 63.31 -7.30
N GLY A 845 -4.19 63.38 -6.00
CA GLY A 845 -4.19 64.62 -5.23
C GLY A 845 -3.85 64.41 -3.75
N THR A 846 -2.79 65.05 -3.29
CA THR A 846 -2.27 65.08 -1.93
C THR A 846 -3.16 65.85 -0.95
N ALA A 847 -2.91 65.59 0.35
CA ALA A 847 -3.10 66.45 1.53
C ALA A 847 -4.35 66.27 2.41
N ALA A 848 -4.05 66.10 3.71
CA ALA A 848 -4.55 66.90 4.85
C ALA A 848 -5.05 66.04 6.03
N VAL A 849 -4.17 65.86 7.01
CA VAL A 849 -4.52 65.44 8.38
C VAL A 849 -5.34 66.54 9.03
N ARG A 850 -6.57 66.23 9.45
CA ARG A 850 -7.36 67.10 10.36
C ARG A 850 -6.90 66.89 11.80
N PRO A 851 -6.75 67.95 12.61
CA PRO A 851 -6.36 67.81 14.01
C PRO A 851 -7.53 67.26 14.85
N ILE A 852 -7.21 66.33 15.74
CA ILE A 852 -8.12 65.82 16.77
C ILE A 852 -8.27 66.91 17.84
N PRO A 853 -9.50 67.26 18.29
CA PRO A 853 -9.70 68.32 19.26
C PRO A 853 -9.12 67.95 20.63
N ALA A 854 -8.45 68.92 21.26
CA ALA A 854 -8.00 68.84 22.63
C ALA A 854 -9.18 69.00 23.59
N ALA A 855 -9.38 68.02 24.48
CA ALA A 855 -10.12 68.19 25.72
C ALA A 855 -9.16 67.93 26.89
N ARG A 856 -9.12 68.86 27.84
CA ARG A 856 -8.10 68.97 28.92
C ARG A 856 -8.78 68.90 30.29
N ALA A 857 -8.22 68.08 31.18
CA ALA A 857 -8.10 68.19 32.66
C ALA A 857 -9.39 68.23 33.54
N PRO A 858 -9.26 68.22 34.89
CA PRO A 858 -8.84 67.11 35.75
C PRO A 858 -9.88 66.84 36.87
N GLY A 859 -10.14 65.56 37.21
CA GLY A 859 -10.97 65.18 38.37
C GLY A 859 -12.08 64.19 38.02
N GLY A 860 -11.82 62.90 38.27
CA GLY A 860 -12.72 61.76 38.04
C GLY A 860 -11.93 60.47 38.20
N PRO A 861 -12.54 59.34 38.60
CA PRO A 861 -11.91 58.31 39.45
C PRO A 861 -10.74 57.58 38.78
N ALA A 862 -9.88 56.99 39.63
CA ALA A 862 -8.72 56.17 39.32
C ALA A 862 -8.87 55.27 38.07
N PRO A 863 -7.79 54.97 37.31
CA PRO A 863 -7.87 54.18 36.09
C PRO A 863 -8.55 52.84 36.39
N ALA A 864 -9.77 52.68 35.87
CA ALA A 864 -10.57 51.48 35.97
C ALA A 864 -9.93 50.37 35.12
N ASP A 865 -9.00 49.67 35.74
CA ASP A 865 -8.49 48.33 35.44
C ASP A 865 -8.61 47.86 33.96
N ALA A 866 -7.88 48.52 33.05
CA ALA A 866 -7.77 48.14 31.64
C ALA A 866 -7.27 46.69 31.45
N SER A 867 -6.73 46.06 32.50
CA SER A 867 -6.38 44.64 32.57
C SER A 867 -7.59 43.68 32.42
N ARG A 868 -8.82 44.18 32.59
CA ARG A 868 -10.05 43.40 32.43
C ARG A 868 -10.60 43.39 31.00
N LEU A 869 -10.13 44.28 30.14
CA LEU A 869 -10.57 44.34 28.74
C LEU A 869 -10.36 43.02 27.98
N PRO A 870 -9.25 42.27 28.15
CA PRO A 870 -9.10 40.95 27.54
C PRO A 870 -10.21 39.96 27.92
N ALA A 871 -10.66 39.98 29.18
CA ALA A 871 -11.73 39.10 29.66
C ALA A 871 -13.12 39.52 29.15
N ILE A 872 -13.34 40.82 28.93
CA ILE A 872 -14.64 41.38 28.52
C ILE A 872 -14.81 41.31 27.00
N LEU A 873 -13.78 41.72 26.26
CA LEU A 873 -13.82 41.80 24.80
C LEU A 873 -13.40 40.50 24.13
N GLY A 874 -12.73 39.61 24.86
CA GLY A 874 -12.35 38.28 24.40
C GLY A 874 -11.57 38.34 23.08
N SER A 875 -12.02 37.58 22.09
CA SER A 875 -11.40 37.50 20.77
C SER A 875 -11.55 38.75 19.91
N ARG A 876 -12.39 39.72 20.30
CA ARG A 876 -12.54 41.00 19.58
C ARG A 876 -11.40 41.97 19.83
N LEU A 877 -10.59 41.72 20.88
CA LEU A 877 -9.49 42.55 21.30
C LEU A 877 -8.17 41.93 20.81
N ASP A 878 -7.41 42.69 20.03
CA ASP A 878 -6.06 42.34 19.58
C ASP A 878 -5.05 42.60 20.70
N ARG A 879 -5.05 43.83 21.22
CA ARG A 879 -4.18 44.26 22.34
C ARG A 879 -4.65 45.58 22.93
N VAL A 880 -4.24 45.84 24.18
CA VAL A 880 -4.39 47.13 24.86
C VAL A 880 -3.01 47.76 24.97
N VAL A 881 -2.89 49.01 24.51
CA VAL A 881 -1.63 49.75 24.50
C VAL A 881 -1.78 51.10 25.18
N GLU A 882 -0.76 51.52 25.90
CA GLU A 882 -0.63 52.87 26.46
C GLU A 882 0.29 53.69 25.56
N LEU A 883 -0.23 54.76 24.97
CA LEU A 883 0.55 55.68 24.16
C LEU A 883 1.51 56.50 25.04
N ALA A 884 2.55 57.07 24.42
CA ALA A 884 3.53 57.88 25.14
C ALA A 884 2.94 59.12 25.86
N ASP A 885 1.73 59.56 25.48
CA ASP A 885 0.99 60.64 26.12
C ASP A 885 0.02 60.17 27.23
N GLY A 886 0.08 58.89 27.62
CA GLY A 886 -0.69 58.29 28.70
C GLY A 886 -2.10 57.84 28.32
N ARG A 887 -2.50 57.97 27.03
CA ARG A 887 -3.80 57.48 26.56
C ARG A 887 -3.77 55.96 26.36
N ILE A 888 -4.78 55.26 26.88
CA ILE A 888 -4.96 53.83 26.69
C ILE A 888 -5.83 53.58 25.44
N VAL A 889 -5.34 52.76 24.52
CA VAL A 889 -6.03 52.38 23.29
C VAL A 889 -6.25 50.87 23.29
N ALA A 890 -7.51 50.46 23.16
CA ALA A 890 -7.90 49.07 22.94
C ALA A 890 -7.97 48.82 21.42
N VAL A 891 -6.99 48.10 20.89
CA VAL A 891 -6.96 47.71 19.47
C VAL A 891 -7.90 46.53 19.29
N VAL A 892 -8.93 46.72 18.45
CA VAL A 892 -10.00 45.74 18.21
C VAL A 892 -10.15 45.49 16.71
N ASP A 893 -10.71 44.35 16.30
CA ASP A 893 -10.90 44.06 14.87
C ASP A 893 -11.86 45.04 14.20
N ALA A 894 -12.94 45.41 14.88
CA ALA A 894 -13.91 46.42 14.46
C ALA A 894 -14.49 47.17 15.67
N VAL A 895 -14.78 48.47 15.50
CA VAL A 895 -15.41 49.30 16.53
C VAL A 895 -16.92 49.29 16.34
N ASP A 896 -17.63 48.46 17.10
CA ASP A 896 -19.08 48.47 17.24
C ASP A 896 -19.50 49.16 18.55
N GLU A 897 -20.81 49.33 18.78
CA GLU A 897 -21.32 50.02 19.97
C GLU A 897 -20.94 49.30 21.28
N VAL A 898 -20.78 47.98 21.22
CA VAL A 898 -20.38 47.14 22.36
C VAL A 898 -18.90 47.33 22.69
N THR A 899 -18.02 47.29 21.68
CA THR A 899 -16.57 47.47 21.90
C THR A 899 -16.22 48.90 22.29
N ARG A 900 -16.94 49.89 21.75
CA ARG A 900 -16.81 51.29 22.16
C ARG A 900 -17.22 51.49 23.61
N THR A 901 -18.41 51.04 23.99
CA THR A 901 -18.92 51.19 25.36
C THR A 901 -18.05 50.48 26.38
N ALA A 902 -17.58 49.26 26.06
CA ALA A 902 -16.71 48.49 26.94
C ALA A 902 -15.32 49.13 27.13
N ALA A 903 -14.72 49.66 26.06
CA ALA A 903 -13.44 50.37 26.14
C ALA A 903 -13.57 51.67 26.96
N GLU A 904 -14.59 52.49 26.65
CA GLU A 904 -14.82 53.78 27.34
C GLU A 904 -15.11 53.58 28.83
N SER A 905 -15.89 52.54 29.18
CA SER A 905 -16.21 52.19 30.58
C SER A 905 -14.97 51.75 31.40
N HIS A 906 -13.87 51.41 30.73
CA HIS A 906 -12.60 51.00 31.35
C HIS A 906 -11.45 51.97 30.99
N GLY A 907 -11.78 53.21 30.62
CA GLY A 907 -10.81 54.27 30.39
C GLY A 907 -9.91 54.09 29.17
N ALA A 908 -10.33 53.28 28.19
CA ALA A 908 -9.62 53.05 26.93
C ALA A 908 -10.42 53.57 25.72
N VAL A 909 -9.72 53.96 24.66
CA VAL A 909 -10.33 54.29 23.37
C VAL A 909 -10.27 53.06 22.46
N ALA A 910 -11.42 52.57 22.00
CA ALA A 910 -11.47 51.47 21.02
C ALA A 910 -11.01 51.97 19.65
N MET A 911 -10.02 51.31 19.04
CA MET A 911 -9.53 51.67 17.71
C MET A 911 -9.41 50.43 16.80
N PRO A 912 -9.87 50.49 15.53
CA PRO A 912 -9.80 49.34 14.65
C PRO A 912 -8.35 49.01 14.28
N ARG A 913 -8.00 47.72 14.26
CA ARG A 913 -6.68 47.23 13.86
C ARG A 913 -6.26 47.74 12.47
N ALA A 914 -7.21 47.79 11.54
CA ALA A 914 -7.01 48.32 10.18
C ALA A 914 -6.57 49.81 10.14
N VAL A 915 -6.79 50.58 11.21
CA VAL A 915 -6.32 51.96 11.34
C VAL A 915 -4.94 52.03 12.00
N VAL A 916 -4.63 51.09 12.91
CA VAL A 916 -3.35 51.05 13.63
C VAL A 916 -2.22 50.52 12.76
N GLU A 917 -2.45 49.46 11.97
CA GLU A 917 -1.41 48.80 11.17
C GLU A 917 -0.73 49.74 10.14
N PRO A 918 -1.46 50.59 9.38
CA PRO A 918 -0.82 51.54 8.48
C PRO A 918 -0.02 52.61 9.23
N LEU A 919 -0.45 53.01 10.43
CA LEU A 919 0.26 54.01 11.24
C LEU A 919 1.59 53.49 11.77
N SER A 920 1.77 52.17 11.94
CA SER A 920 3.08 51.57 12.27
C SER A 920 4.12 51.71 11.16
N LEU A 921 3.71 51.92 9.90
CA LEU A 921 4.63 52.13 8.77
C LEU A 921 5.33 53.49 8.82
N LEU A 922 4.87 54.41 9.68
CA LEU A 922 5.49 55.72 9.89
C LEU A 922 6.77 55.65 10.76
N GLY A 923 7.20 54.45 11.17
CA GLY A 923 8.39 54.26 12.01
C GLY A 923 8.28 55.04 13.32
N ASP A 924 9.34 55.76 13.69
CA ASP A 924 9.42 56.55 14.92
C ASP A 924 8.39 57.71 15.01
N ALA A 925 7.80 58.12 13.89
CA ALA A 925 6.76 59.14 13.87
C ALA A 925 5.35 58.59 14.19
N SER A 926 5.21 57.27 14.33
CA SER A 926 3.95 56.65 14.74
C SER A 926 3.63 56.97 16.20
N PRO A 927 2.39 57.37 16.53
CA PRO A 927 1.94 57.46 17.91
C PRO A 927 2.12 56.13 18.68
N PHE A 928 2.15 55.01 17.95
CA PHE A 928 2.31 53.67 18.47
C PHE A 928 3.77 53.20 18.56
N ALA A 929 4.74 53.96 18.03
CA ALA A 929 6.16 53.55 17.98
C ALA A 929 6.76 53.28 19.36
N ARG A 930 6.30 54.02 20.37
CA ARG A 930 6.74 53.91 21.77
C ARG A 930 5.61 53.50 22.71
N ALA A 931 4.52 52.95 22.18
CA ALA A 931 3.40 52.53 23.00
C ALA A 931 3.76 51.30 23.83
N LYS A 932 3.40 51.30 25.12
CA LYS A 932 3.61 50.19 26.03
C LYS A 932 2.42 49.24 25.95
N VAL A 933 2.65 47.98 25.63
CA VAL A 933 1.58 46.96 25.63
C VAL A 933 1.20 46.66 27.09
N LEU A 934 -0.07 46.86 27.43
CA LEU A 934 -0.63 46.63 28.76
C LEU A 934 -1.27 45.24 28.87
N ALA A 935 -1.90 44.75 27.81
CA ALA A 935 -2.48 43.41 27.74
C ALA A 935 -2.63 42.94 26.28
N GLU A 936 -2.54 41.63 26.05
CA GLU A 936 -2.77 41.02 24.74
C GLU A 936 -4.14 40.31 24.71
N GLY A 937 -4.73 40.21 23.53
CA GLY A 937 -6.00 39.55 23.29
C GLY A 937 -6.00 38.06 23.67
N LEU A 938 -7.11 37.56 24.19
CA LEU A 938 -7.31 36.12 24.42
C LEU A 938 -7.64 35.46 23.07
N VAL A 939 -6.62 35.02 22.35
CA VAL A 939 -6.79 34.25 21.11
C VAL A 939 -7.21 32.82 21.46
N THR A 940 -8.46 32.45 21.15
CA THR A 940 -8.86 31.05 21.23
C THR A 940 -8.27 30.27 20.05
N GLU A 941 -7.96 28.98 20.22
CA GLU A 941 -7.46 28.14 19.11
C GLU A 941 -8.38 28.19 17.87
N ARG A 942 -9.68 28.42 18.07
CA ARG A 942 -10.68 28.58 17.00
C ARG A 942 -10.49 29.87 16.20
N ASP A 943 -10.19 30.98 16.85
CA ASP A 943 -9.98 32.27 16.17
C ASP A 943 -8.66 32.26 15.38
N ALA A 944 -7.62 31.64 15.95
CA ALA A 944 -6.35 31.42 15.26
C ALA A 944 -6.48 30.50 14.04
N GLU A 945 -7.35 29.48 14.11
CA GLU A 945 -7.64 28.61 12.96
C GLU A 945 -8.44 29.34 11.87
N ALA A 946 -9.39 30.20 12.25
CA ALA A 946 -10.16 31.01 11.30
C ALA A 946 -9.27 32.02 10.56
N GLU A 947 -8.32 32.65 11.25
CA GLU A 947 -7.39 33.60 10.64
C GLU A 947 -6.43 32.91 9.66
N ARG A 948 -5.85 31.77 10.04
CA ARG A 948 -4.99 30.97 9.12
C ARG A 948 -5.73 30.52 7.86
N ARG A 949 -7.04 30.25 7.97
CA ARG A 949 -7.88 29.92 6.80
C ARG A 949 -8.08 31.11 5.88
N ARG A 950 -8.32 32.31 6.44
CA ARG A 950 -8.44 33.55 5.65
C ARG A 950 -7.13 33.91 4.94
N GLU A 951 -6.00 33.79 5.62
CA GLU A 951 -4.67 34.03 5.04
C GLU A 951 -4.35 33.05 3.90
N ALA A 952 -4.64 31.76 4.09
CA ALA A 952 -4.45 30.72 3.08
C ALA A 952 -5.33 30.97 1.84
N ALA A 953 -6.59 31.38 2.03
CA ALA A 953 -7.49 31.74 0.94
C ALA A 953 -7.00 32.96 0.15
N ALA A 954 -6.53 34.01 0.84
CA ALA A 954 -5.97 35.19 0.20
C ALA A 954 -4.67 34.88 -0.57
N LEU A 955 -3.82 33.99 -0.05
CA LEU A 955 -2.62 33.52 -0.75
C LEU A 955 -2.97 32.72 -2.01
N ALA A 956 -3.94 31.81 -1.92
CA ALA A 956 -4.40 31.02 -3.05
C ALA A 956 -4.92 31.90 -4.20
N GLU A 957 -5.73 32.92 -3.88
CA GLU A 957 -6.27 33.89 -4.84
C GLU A 957 -5.16 34.70 -5.54
N ARG A 958 -4.17 35.20 -4.77
CA ARG A 958 -3.02 35.93 -5.36
C ARG A 958 -2.23 35.04 -6.32
N LYS A 959 -1.98 33.79 -5.94
CA LYS A 959 -1.22 32.84 -6.78
C LYS A 959 -2.01 32.42 -8.02
N LEU A 960 -3.34 32.29 -7.93
CA LEU A 960 -4.19 32.01 -9.08
C LEU A 960 -4.14 33.15 -10.10
N ARG A 961 -4.25 34.41 -9.66
CA ARG A 961 -4.11 35.58 -10.54
C ARG A 961 -2.73 35.66 -11.20
N ALA A 962 -1.68 35.32 -10.47
CA ALA A 962 -0.33 35.24 -11.01
C ALA A 962 -0.24 34.15 -12.11
N ALA A 963 -0.83 32.98 -11.88
CA ALA A 963 -0.89 31.90 -12.86
C ALA A 963 -1.63 32.31 -14.15
N GLU A 964 -2.75 33.04 -14.01
CA GLU A 964 -3.51 33.56 -15.14
C GLU A 964 -2.73 34.61 -15.94
N ALA A 965 -2.01 35.50 -15.24
CA ALA A 965 -1.16 36.50 -15.87
C ALA A 965 0.03 35.85 -16.62
N MET A 966 0.67 34.83 -16.04
CA MET A 966 1.75 34.06 -16.68
C MET A 966 1.24 33.33 -17.92
N PHE A 967 0.04 32.75 -17.87
CA PHE A 967 -0.55 32.10 -19.04
C PHE A 967 -0.90 33.09 -20.14
N ALA A 968 -1.39 34.29 -19.79
CA ALA A 968 -1.66 35.37 -20.74
C ALA A 968 -0.37 35.94 -21.36
N ALA A 969 0.76 35.84 -20.65
CA ALA A 969 2.09 36.24 -21.12
C ALA A 969 2.83 35.12 -21.89
N GLU A 970 2.13 34.06 -22.30
CA GLU A 970 2.70 32.91 -23.03
C GLU A 970 3.80 32.14 -22.28
N LEU A 971 3.72 32.10 -20.95
CA LEU A 971 4.61 31.34 -20.05
C LEU A 971 3.87 30.15 -19.42
N PRO A 972 3.61 29.06 -20.18
CA PRO A 972 2.72 27.98 -19.75
C PRO A 972 3.34 27.06 -18.69
N ALA A 973 4.67 26.95 -18.61
CA ALA A 973 5.34 26.16 -17.57
C ALA A 973 5.24 26.85 -16.20
N GLU A 974 5.51 28.15 -16.16
CA GLU A 974 5.41 29.01 -15.00
C GLU A 974 3.96 29.13 -14.53
N ALA A 975 3.01 29.22 -15.47
CA ALA A 975 1.58 29.21 -15.17
C ALA A 975 1.14 27.91 -14.49
N ILE A 976 1.63 26.73 -14.92
CA ILE A 976 1.33 25.45 -14.26
C ILE A 976 1.90 25.40 -12.84
N VAL A 977 3.14 25.89 -12.64
CA VAL A 977 3.77 25.93 -11.31
C VAL A 977 2.99 26.86 -10.37
N ALA A 978 2.61 28.05 -10.85
CA ALA A 978 1.81 29.01 -10.08
C ALA A 978 0.40 28.49 -9.77
N ALA A 979 -0.25 27.81 -10.73
CA ALA A 979 -1.57 27.19 -10.55
C ALA A 979 -1.54 26.05 -9.52
N ARG A 980 -0.51 25.21 -9.58
CA ARG A 980 -0.25 24.16 -8.59
C ARG A 980 -0.06 24.73 -7.19
N ASP A 981 0.72 25.80 -7.08
CA ASP A 981 0.95 26.46 -5.80
C ASP A 981 -0.32 27.14 -5.24
N ALA A 982 -1.19 27.68 -6.11
CA ALA A 982 -2.49 28.23 -5.72
C ALA A 982 -3.39 27.13 -5.12
N MET A 983 -3.45 25.97 -5.76
CA MET A 983 -4.19 24.81 -5.25
C MET A 983 -3.65 24.32 -3.90
N LEU A 984 -2.32 24.24 -3.75
CA LEU A 984 -1.70 23.81 -2.48
C LEU A 984 -1.94 24.81 -1.35
N ALA A 985 -1.96 26.11 -1.64
CA ALA A 985 -2.31 27.15 -0.66
C ALA A 985 -3.78 26.99 -0.20
N ALA A 986 -4.72 26.79 -1.13
CA ALA A 986 -6.13 26.56 -0.80
C ALA A 986 -6.32 25.30 0.06
N VAL A 987 -5.62 24.22 -0.29
CA VAL A 987 -5.66 22.94 0.43
C VAL A 987 -5.01 23.03 1.81
N SER A 988 -3.96 23.84 1.98
CA SER A 988 -3.29 24.03 3.27
C SER A 988 -4.21 24.69 4.29
N GLY A 989 -5.09 25.61 3.87
CA GLY A 989 -6.13 26.20 4.71
C GLY A 989 -7.04 25.16 5.38
N LEU A 990 -7.30 24.02 4.72
CA LEU A 990 -8.11 22.94 5.27
C LEU A 990 -7.45 22.16 6.41
N THR A 991 -6.14 22.31 6.60
CA THR A 991 -5.36 21.60 7.63
C THR A 991 -5.27 22.38 8.94
N GLY A 992 -5.55 23.69 8.91
CA GLY A 992 -5.37 24.59 10.06
C GLY A 992 -3.90 24.83 10.45
N ALA A 993 -2.93 24.36 9.67
CA ALA A 993 -1.50 24.63 9.82
C ALA A 993 -1.05 25.72 8.83
N SER A 994 -0.11 26.58 9.25
CA SER A 994 0.45 27.64 8.41
C SER A 994 1.25 27.08 7.21
N GLU A 995 1.95 25.96 7.40
CA GLU A 995 2.57 25.19 6.32
C GLU A 995 2.59 23.69 6.68
N PRO A 996 2.11 22.79 5.81
CA PRO A 996 2.24 21.36 6.02
C PRO A 996 3.65 20.89 5.65
N ASP A 997 4.40 20.41 6.65
CA ASP A 997 5.75 19.80 6.52
C ASP A 997 5.71 18.38 5.87
N LEU A 998 4.75 18.18 4.96
CA LEU A 998 4.44 16.90 4.33
C LEU A 998 4.48 17.06 2.79
N PRO A 999 5.05 16.09 2.05
CA PRO A 999 4.93 16.06 0.60
C PRO A 999 3.45 16.15 0.19
N ALA A 1000 3.15 16.94 -0.86
CA ALA A 1000 1.78 17.19 -1.34
C ALA A 1000 0.92 15.92 -1.45
N ALA A 1001 1.49 14.82 -1.98
CA ALA A 1001 0.79 13.54 -2.08
C ALA A 1001 0.37 12.94 -0.72
N ARG A 1002 1.21 13.07 0.32
CA ARG A 1002 0.85 12.61 1.67
C ARG A 1002 -0.22 13.49 2.29
N LEU A 1003 -0.07 14.80 2.15
CA LEU A 1003 -1.08 15.74 2.66
C LEU A 1003 -2.46 15.46 2.04
N LEU A 1004 -2.52 15.31 0.72
CA LEU A 1004 -3.76 15.07 -0.01
C LEU A 1004 -4.36 13.70 0.36
N PHE A 1005 -3.61 12.61 0.21
CA PHE A 1005 -4.17 11.26 0.25
C PHE A 1005 -4.06 10.55 1.61
N GLU A 1006 -3.12 10.93 2.47
CA GLU A 1006 -2.98 10.34 3.82
C GLU A 1006 -3.65 11.18 4.91
N VAL A 1007 -3.80 12.50 4.71
CA VAL A 1007 -4.36 13.41 5.72
C VAL A 1007 -5.76 13.92 5.33
N LEU A 1008 -5.89 14.61 4.21
CA LEU A 1008 -7.12 15.36 3.90
C LEU A 1008 -8.26 14.51 3.35
N VAL A 1009 -7.98 13.57 2.44
CA VAL A 1009 -8.98 12.64 1.90
C VAL A 1009 -9.53 11.71 2.99
N PRO A 1010 -8.70 11.08 3.85
CA PRO A 1010 -9.20 10.24 4.94
C PRO A 1010 -9.96 11.03 6.02
N ALA A 1011 -9.59 12.29 6.26
CA ALA A 1011 -10.29 13.18 7.18
C ALA A 1011 -11.62 13.74 6.62
N GLY A 1012 -11.96 13.43 5.37
CA GLY A 1012 -13.17 13.94 4.70
C GLY A 1012 -13.14 15.45 4.43
N ARG A 1013 -11.97 16.09 4.52
CA ARG A 1013 -11.80 17.53 4.29
C ARG A 1013 -11.57 17.87 2.82
N LEU A 1014 -11.15 16.88 2.02
CA LEU A 1014 -10.99 17.00 0.56
C LEU A 1014 -11.50 15.72 -0.12
N THR A 1015 -12.25 15.85 -1.20
CA THR A 1015 -12.72 14.69 -1.98
C THR A 1015 -11.58 14.05 -2.78
N LEU A 1016 -11.68 12.75 -3.08
CA LEU A 1016 -10.68 12.03 -3.88
C LEU A 1016 -10.48 12.64 -5.28
N GLU A 1017 -11.55 13.12 -5.92
CA GLU A 1017 -11.52 13.81 -7.21
C GLU A 1017 -10.63 15.06 -7.15
N LYS A 1018 -10.92 16.00 -6.23
CA LYS A 1018 -10.11 17.21 -6.01
C LYS A 1018 -8.66 16.89 -5.65
N ALA A 1019 -8.43 15.86 -4.82
CA ALA A 1019 -7.07 15.42 -4.50
C ALA A 1019 -6.30 14.92 -5.73
N ALA A 1020 -6.97 14.24 -6.66
CA ALA A 1020 -6.38 13.82 -7.93
C ALA A 1020 -6.05 15.01 -8.84
N LEU A 1021 -6.89 16.06 -8.86
CA LEU A 1021 -6.62 17.30 -9.62
C LEU A 1021 -5.38 18.03 -9.09
N VAL A 1022 -5.24 18.19 -7.76
CA VAL A 1022 -4.04 18.81 -7.17
C VAL A 1022 -2.80 17.94 -7.40
N ALA A 1023 -2.92 16.62 -7.34
CA ALA A 1023 -1.82 15.69 -7.62
C ALA A 1023 -1.41 15.72 -9.10
N LYS A 1024 -2.37 15.85 -10.03
CA LYS A 1024 -2.13 16.07 -11.47
C LYS A 1024 -1.34 17.36 -11.68
N ALA A 1025 -1.76 18.46 -11.05
CA ALA A 1025 -1.04 19.73 -11.13
C ALA A 1025 0.38 19.65 -10.54
N ASP A 1026 0.58 18.96 -9.41
CA ASP A 1026 1.92 18.71 -8.82
C ASP A 1026 2.82 17.84 -9.72
N GLY A 1027 2.25 16.82 -10.36
CA GLY A 1027 2.97 15.99 -11.32
C GLY A 1027 3.42 16.78 -12.55
N LEU A 1028 2.52 17.58 -13.13
CA LEU A 1028 2.82 18.42 -14.29
C LEU A 1028 3.80 19.54 -13.96
N ALA A 1029 3.66 20.20 -12.81
CA ALA A 1029 4.60 21.22 -12.35
C ALA A 1029 6.02 20.66 -12.14
N ARG A 1030 6.16 19.42 -11.65
CA ARG A 1030 7.48 18.76 -11.55
C ARG A 1030 8.03 18.34 -12.91
N ALA A 1031 7.17 17.94 -13.84
CA ALA A 1031 7.58 17.52 -15.17
C ALA A 1031 8.05 18.71 -16.03
N TYR A 1032 7.36 19.85 -15.94
CA TYR A 1032 7.62 21.01 -16.79
C TYR A 1032 8.39 22.15 -16.09
N GLY A 1033 8.33 22.26 -14.76
CA GLY A 1033 8.95 23.37 -14.02
C GLY A 1033 10.48 23.32 -13.94
N THR A 1034 11.11 22.21 -14.35
CA THR A 1034 12.57 22.07 -14.42
C THR A 1034 13.04 21.55 -15.79
N SER A 1035 12.14 21.46 -16.78
CA SER A 1035 12.41 20.91 -18.10
C SER A 1035 12.55 22.03 -19.13
N SER A 1036 13.40 21.85 -20.13
CA SER A 1036 13.51 22.76 -21.29
C SER A 1036 12.33 22.63 -22.26
N VAL A 1037 11.42 21.67 -22.04
CA VAL A 1037 10.27 21.39 -22.91
C VAL A 1037 9.05 22.16 -22.41
N SER A 1038 8.49 23.04 -23.25
CA SER A 1038 7.28 23.80 -22.93
C SER A 1038 6.01 22.91 -23.00
N PRO A 1039 5.12 22.96 -22.00
CA PRO A 1039 3.88 22.18 -22.02
C PRO A 1039 2.91 22.69 -23.10
N PRO A 1040 2.11 21.80 -23.73
CA PRO A 1040 1.07 22.22 -24.66
C PRO A 1040 0.09 23.20 -24.01
N ALA A 1041 -0.27 24.29 -24.71
CA ALA A 1041 -1.20 25.30 -24.21
C ALA A 1041 -2.56 24.74 -23.71
N PRO A 1042 -3.16 23.69 -24.32
CA PRO A 1042 -4.37 23.05 -23.79
C PRO A 1042 -4.17 22.42 -22.40
N THR A 1043 -2.98 21.87 -22.14
CA THR A 1043 -2.63 21.26 -20.86
C THR A 1043 -2.53 22.31 -19.76
N ALA A 1044 -1.85 23.42 -20.03
CA ALA A 1044 -1.75 24.54 -19.10
C ALA A 1044 -3.13 25.16 -18.82
N ARG A 1045 -3.97 25.32 -19.86
CA ARG A 1045 -5.36 25.80 -19.71
C ARG A 1045 -6.21 24.88 -18.83
N SER A 1046 -6.12 23.56 -19.03
CA SER A 1046 -6.83 22.58 -18.19
C SER A 1046 -6.42 22.68 -16.72
N VAL A 1047 -5.13 22.87 -16.43
CA VAL A 1047 -4.64 23.01 -15.04
C VAL A 1047 -5.12 24.32 -14.41
N LEU A 1048 -5.19 25.42 -15.18
CA LEU A 1048 -5.75 26.70 -14.72
C LEU A 1048 -7.24 26.61 -14.40
N GLU A 1049 -8.03 25.91 -15.23
CA GLU A 1049 -9.44 25.66 -14.97
C GLU A 1049 -9.64 24.79 -13.71
N ASP A 1050 -8.83 23.74 -13.57
CA ASP A 1050 -8.80 22.92 -12.35
C ASP A 1050 -8.46 23.80 -11.12
N ALA A 1051 -7.50 24.73 -11.25
CA ALA A 1051 -7.07 25.61 -10.16
C ALA A 1051 -8.18 26.58 -9.75
N ARG A 1052 -8.86 27.20 -10.72
CA ARG A 1052 -10.03 28.07 -10.47
C ARG A 1052 -11.11 27.34 -9.68
N ARG A 1053 -11.44 26.12 -10.10
CA ARG A 1053 -12.46 25.30 -9.44
C ARG A 1053 -12.07 24.99 -7.99
N ILE A 1054 -10.83 24.58 -7.76
CA ILE A 1054 -10.35 24.20 -6.42
C ILE A 1054 -10.25 25.42 -5.49
N VAL A 1055 -9.72 26.54 -5.98
CA VAL A 1055 -9.59 27.76 -5.18
C VAL A 1055 -10.97 28.31 -4.83
N ALA A 1056 -11.91 28.37 -5.78
CA ALA A 1056 -13.27 28.87 -5.53
C ALA A 1056 -14.08 27.98 -4.57
N GLU A 1057 -13.98 26.65 -4.69
CA GLU A 1057 -14.73 25.72 -3.84
C GLU A 1057 -14.17 25.55 -2.42
N LEU A 1058 -12.93 26.00 -2.16
CA LEU A 1058 -12.24 25.86 -0.87
C LEU A 1058 -12.03 27.20 -0.13
N GLN A 1059 -12.62 28.29 -0.63
CA GLN A 1059 -12.72 29.55 0.10
C GLN A 1059 -13.69 29.38 1.31
N PRO A 1060 -13.33 29.91 2.49
CA PRO A 1060 -14.11 29.78 3.72
C PRO A 1060 -15.41 30.58 3.72
#